data_AF-A0A929B5G6-F1
#
_entry.id   AF-A0A929B5G6-F1
#
_cell.length_a   1.000
_cell.length_b   1.000
_cell.length_c   1.000
_cell.angle_alpha   90.00
_cell.angle_beta   90.00
_cell.angle_gamma   90.00
#
_symmetry.space_group_name_H-M   'P 1'
#
loop_
_entity.id
_entity.type
_entity.pdbx_description
1 polymer ?
#
loop_
_entity_poly.entity_id
_entity_poly.type
_entity_poly.pdbx_seq_one_letter_code
_entity_poly.pdbx_strand_id
1 'polypeptide(L)'
;MSEGLGNLGKILSWINTQKQAGQNIIFDPFATQILDRPHEYAESELDLPPLRPELQSLLENQPPIIISSDSPCTALLVNQMAIQARLQSNKVSADEETEREKENSDPESPQVLIAWAYKVEALEEPRGFQVIQPASTRAEELLRKAIASKPNAPVPVSGERNIIAAINGLVKRDRVKPEQIEVIENALANPQIDSSYWESLFKGRGTDKALKQGIYTPEMVRLLTLRAMIIPETLPEFLIWISKGEKQEECQTVSDTFQAEIKKSLNKLSGQATNLIERVYLGTRLIIPQLVKQPQLLDSVVWLLSSTQGIWGYFYSRQLKQDIENDLTLIARHVRRKEQDLSLKLIDEKEWQKLFNELQNAWRYPAYTESKYQPLAKLFSRLENYHLSAFFYHVSSGVVPKEVFYKLTSRGFRTQVYGVSVKRHIDFYEYLWIATVTIGGFKMPVYLFILILIVSGLIGFGSSFLLPLSSEEATIKEIKKQITTDFQLGNKQDGEKIAEDIKNNFKSYSQEYCQLAKKIKPEQEILKCQPQIIKQAKNNFSIKTIVALNQLSNQMLEAKYVKEQERTKENKELIIQKIVDLLNAKLDDNTNLYDSSTNKDKFDKITVETQDKWIEAIYKYQKSNDNIGIQKADGIIELNKKTFEELKKDTMYELNK
;
A
#
# COMPACT_ATOMS: atom_id res chain seq x y z
N MET A 1 -30.93 -47.33 -10.70
CA MET A 1 -30.10 -46.68 -11.75
C MET A 1 -28.83 -46.21 -11.09
N SER A 2 -27.68 -46.39 -11.73
CA SER A 2 -26.35 -46.13 -11.17
C SER A 2 -26.22 -44.74 -10.53
N GLU A 3 -25.83 -44.70 -9.25
CA GLU A 3 -25.47 -43.46 -8.54
C GLU A 3 -24.00 -43.12 -8.78
N GLY A 4 -23.64 -41.83 -8.77
CA GLY A 4 -22.24 -41.37 -8.87
C GLY A 4 -21.82 -40.80 -10.23
N LEU A 5 -20.69 -40.07 -10.24
CA LEU A 5 -20.06 -39.47 -11.42
C LEU A 5 -19.56 -40.54 -12.41
N GLY A 6 -19.60 -40.24 -13.71
CA GLY A 6 -19.03 -41.10 -14.76
C GLY A 6 -19.89 -42.27 -15.23
N ASN A 7 -21.07 -42.50 -14.63
CA ASN A 7 -21.90 -43.68 -14.93
C ASN A 7 -22.85 -43.54 -16.14
N LEU A 8 -22.80 -42.44 -16.89
CA LEU A 8 -23.65 -42.22 -18.06
C LEU A 8 -23.47 -43.30 -19.14
N GLY A 9 -22.23 -43.78 -19.32
CA GLY A 9 -21.94 -44.88 -20.26
C GLY A 9 -22.66 -46.17 -19.90
N LYS A 10 -22.72 -46.52 -18.61
CA LYS A 10 -23.44 -47.71 -18.10
C LYS A 10 -24.95 -47.59 -18.38
N ILE A 11 -25.52 -46.40 -18.16
CA ILE A 11 -26.93 -46.11 -18.46
C ILE A 11 -27.19 -46.26 -19.97
N LEU A 12 -26.32 -45.72 -20.83
CA LEU A 12 -26.47 -45.83 -22.27
C LEU A 12 -26.33 -47.27 -22.78
N SER A 13 -25.39 -48.04 -22.22
CA SER A 13 -25.21 -49.46 -22.50
C SER A 13 -26.50 -50.22 -22.16
N TRP A 14 -27.01 -50.04 -20.94
CA TRP A 14 -28.27 -50.64 -20.51
C TRP A 14 -29.45 -50.27 -21.43
N ILE A 15 -29.61 -48.99 -21.77
CA ILE A 15 -30.67 -48.53 -22.71
C ILE A 15 -30.55 -49.25 -24.06
N ASN A 16 -29.32 -49.41 -24.56
CA ASN A 16 -29.07 -50.06 -25.84
C ASN A 16 -29.40 -51.55 -25.79
N THR A 17 -29.01 -52.25 -24.72
CA THR A 17 -29.33 -53.67 -24.49
C THR A 17 -30.85 -53.90 -24.44
N GLN A 18 -31.60 -53.04 -23.73
CA GLN A 18 -33.06 -53.15 -23.68
C GLN A 18 -33.71 -52.96 -25.06
N LYS A 19 -33.24 -51.98 -25.83
CA LYS A 19 -33.70 -51.76 -27.21
C LYS A 19 -33.40 -52.93 -28.13
N GLN A 20 -32.21 -53.54 -28.03
CA GLN A 20 -31.83 -54.72 -28.81
C GLN A 20 -32.67 -55.95 -28.46
N ALA A 21 -33.08 -56.08 -27.19
CA ALA A 21 -34.02 -57.11 -26.73
C ALA A 21 -35.49 -56.84 -27.15
N GLY A 22 -35.76 -55.78 -27.91
CA GLY A 22 -37.11 -55.39 -28.32
C GLY A 22 -37.99 -54.84 -27.19
N GLN A 23 -37.39 -54.53 -26.03
CA GLN A 23 -38.11 -53.98 -24.89
C GLN A 23 -38.15 -52.46 -24.97
N ASN A 24 -39.37 -51.90 -24.93
CA ASN A 24 -39.54 -50.46 -24.75
C ASN A 24 -39.31 -50.11 -23.28
N ILE A 25 -38.39 -49.18 -23.04
CA ILE A 25 -38.18 -48.61 -21.71
C ILE A 25 -39.35 -47.67 -21.43
N ILE A 26 -40.41 -48.22 -20.85
CA ILE A 26 -41.59 -47.47 -20.45
C ILE A 26 -41.43 -47.14 -18.96
N PHE A 27 -41.33 -45.85 -18.65
CA PHE A 27 -41.46 -45.40 -17.28
C PHE A 27 -42.93 -45.54 -16.87
N ASP A 28 -43.23 -46.46 -15.95
CA ASP A 28 -44.57 -46.60 -15.37
C ASP A 28 -44.62 -45.84 -14.02
N PRO A 29 -45.29 -44.68 -13.97
CA PRO A 29 -45.41 -43.89 -12.74
C PRO A 29 -46.29 -44.57 -11.68
N PHE A 30 -46.99 -45.67 -12.01
CA PHE A 30 -47.87 -46.41 -11.11
C PHE A 30 -47.26 -47.74 -10.60
N ALA A 31 -46.02 -48.04 -10.98
CA ALA A 31 -45.31 -49.20 -10.45
C ALA A 31 -45.15 -49.08 -8.92
N THR A 32 -45.61 -50.10 -8.19
CA THR A 32 -45.58 -50.12 -6.72
C THR A 32 -44.13 -50.09 -6.22
N GLN A 33 -43.70 -48.96 -5.68
CA GLN A 33 -42.38 -48.84 -5.06
C GLN A 33 -42.43 -49.30 -3.60
N ILE A 34 -41.50 -50.18 -3.22
CA ILE A 34 -41.25 -50.49 -1.81
C ILE A 34 -40.32 -49.38 -1.29
N LEU A 35 -40.73 -48.68 -0.24
CA LEU A 35 -39.89 -47.70 0.46
C LEU A 35 -38.51 -48.32 0.77
N ASP A 36 -37.45 -47.58 0.47
CA ASP A 36 -36.04 -47.96 0.65
C ASP A 36 -35.54 -49.15 -0.18
N ARG A 37 -36.26 -49.55 -1.25
CA ARG A 37 -35.73 -50.43 -2.30
C ARG A 37 -35.77 -49.76 -3.68
N PRO A 38 -34.64 -49.21 -4.16
CA PRO A 38 -34.58 -48.74 -5.53
C PRO A 38 -34.83 -49.90 -6.51
N HIS A 39 -35.33 -49.60 -7.70
CA HIS A 39 -35.40 -50.61 -8.77
C HIS A 39 -33.97 -51.01 -9.13
N GLU A 40 -33.58 -52.23 -8.74
CA GLU A 40 -32.32 -52.85 -9.09
C GLU A 40 -32.44 -53.41 -10.50
N TYR A 41 -31.65 -52.85 -11.40
CA TYR A 41 -31.44 -53.42 -12.73
C TYR A 41 -30.08 -54.11 -12.71
N ALA A 42 -29.98 -55.29 -13.34
CA ALA A 42 -28.70 -55.99 -13.48
C ALA A 42 -27.66 -55.01 -14.04
N GLU A 43 -26.52 -54.90 -13.36
CA GLU A 43 -25.44 -54.03 -13.76
C GLU A 43 -24.97 -54.46 -15.15
N SER A 44 -25.24 -53.63 -16.16
CA SER A 44 -24.77 -53.91 -17.50
C SER A 44 -23.28 -53.65 -17.52
N GLU A 45 -22.48 -54.68 -17.83
CA GLU A 45 -21.08 -54.48 -18.18
C GLU A 45 -21.01 -53.42 -19.30
N LEU A 46 -20.02 -52.55 -19.20
CA LEU A 46 -19.81 -51.49 -20.18
C LEU A 46 -19.21 -52.10 -21.45
N ASP A 47 -20.02 -52.82 -22.24
CA ASP A 47 -19.60 -53.35 -23.52
C ASP A 47 -19.62 -52.24 -24.57
N LEU A 48 -18.47 -51.58 -24.74
CA LEU A 48 -18.30 -50.48 -25.68
C LEU A 48 -18.06 -51.04 -27.09
N PRO A 49 -18.95 -50.78 -28.07
CA PRO A 49 -18.76 -51.26 -29.43
C PRO A 49 -17.47 -50.69 -30.02
N PRO A 50 -16.66 -51.43 -30.80
CA PRO A 50 -15.45 -50.87 -31.39
C PRO A 50 -15.77 -49.65 -32.28
N LEU A 51 -14.98 -48.59 -32.16
CA LEU A 51 -15.13 -47.42 -33.03
C LEU A 51 -14.82 -47.82 -34.47
N ARG A 52 -15.66 -47.37 -35.39
CA ARG A 52 -15.43 -47.56 -36.83
C ARG A 52 -14.21 -46.73 -37.28
N PRO A 53 -13.44 -47.19 -38.28
CA PRO A 53 -12.23 -46.50 -38.73
C PRO A 53 -12.43 -45.03 -39.08
N GLU A 54 -13.59 -44.67 -39.65
CA GLU A 54 -13.92 -43.29 -40.03
C GLU A 54 -14.11 -42.37 -38.82
N LEU A 55 -14.56 -42.90 -37.69
CA LEU A 55 -14.67 -42.15 -36.43
C LEU A 55 -13.33 -42.08 -35.71
N GLN A 56 -12.47 -43.08 -35.91
CA GLN A 56 -11.15 -43.16 -35.31
C GLN A 56 -10.21 -42.10 -35.89
N SER A 57 -10.27 -41.85 -37.20
CA SER A 57 -9.51 -40.76 -37.84
C SER A 57 -9.97 -39.37 -37.38
N LEU A 58 -11.24 -39.20 -37.00
CA LEU A 58 -11.74 -37.94 -36.47
C LEU A 58 -11.15 -37.58 -35.10
N LEU A 59 -10.64 -38.56 -34.35
CA LEU A 59 -9.99 -38.34 -33.06
C LEU A 59 -8.64 -37.60 -33.18
N GLU A 60 -8.04 -37.58 -34.38
CA GLU A 60 -6.84 -36.77 -34.65
C GLU A 60 -7.13 -35.26 -34.64
N ASN A 61 -8.40 -34.86 -34.76
CA ASN A 61 -8.79 -33.45 -34.72
C ASN A 61 -8.86 -32.93 -33.29
N GLN A 62 -8.57 -31.63 -33.12
CA GLN A 62 -8.78 -30.97 -31.82
C GLN A 62 -10.27 -30.86 -31.49
N PRO A 63 -10.66 -31.07 -30.22
CA PRO A 63 -12.05 -30.89 -29.78
C PRO A 63 -12.50 -29.42 -29.91
N PRO A 64 -13.80 -29.14 -30.15
CA PRO A 64 -14.89 -30.11 -30.32
C PRO A 64 -14.83 -30.85 -31.67
N ILE A 65 -14.86 -32.18 -31.62
CA ILE A 65 -14.95 -33.05 -32.81
C ILE A 65 -16.41 -33.05 -33.27
N ILE A 66 -16.66 -32.61 -34.51
CA ILE A 66 -17.98 -32.63 -35.11
C ILE A 66 -18.10 -33.85 -36.01
N ILE A 67 -18.98 -34.78 -35.65
CA ILE A 67 -19.33 -35.93 -36.48
C ILE A 67 -20.26 -35.43 -37.59
N SER A 68 -19.97 -35.76 -38.85
CA SER A 68 -20.82 -35.36 -39.97
C SER A 68 -22.28 -35.81 -39.76
N SER A 69 -23.24 -34.94 -40.10
CA SER A 69 -24.67 -35.27 -40.05
C SER A 69 -25.03 -36.50 -40.90
N ASP A 70 -24.25 -36.77 -41.94
CA ASP A 70 -24.49 -37.81 -42.92
C ASP A 70 -23.97 -39.18 -42.44
N SER A 71 -23.29 -39.20 -41.29
CA SER A 71 -22.79 -40.39 -40.60
C SER A 71 -23.49 -40.58 -39.25
N PRO A 72 -24.74 -41.06 -39.24
CA PRO A 72 -25.49 -41.26 -38.00
C PRO A 72 -24.76 -42.23 -37.07
N CYS A 73 -24.72 -41.85 -35.80
CA CYS A 73 -24.07 -42.59 -34.72
C CYS A 73 -25.10 -42.85 -33.62
N THR A 74 -24.80 -43.80 -32.72
CA THR A 74 -25.56 -43.99 -31.49
C THR A 74 -24.99 -43.08 -30.41
N ALA A 75 -25.80 -42.70 -29.42
CA ALA A 75 -25.31 -41.95 -28.27
C ALA A 75 -24.18 -42.69 -27.52
N LEU A 76 -24.20 -44.03 -27.53
CA LEU A 76 -23.14 -44.88 -26.97
C LEU A 76 -21.80 -44.69 -27.71
N LEU A 77 -21.81 -44.64 -29.05
CA LEU A 77 -20.62 -44.37 -29.87
C LEU A 77 -20.09 -42.96 -29.66
N VAL A 78 -20.98 -41.96 -29.56
CA VAL A 78 -20.58 -40.57 -29.27
C VAL A 78 -19.93 -40.47 -27.88
N ASN A 79 -20.51 -41.14 -26.89
CA ASN A 79 -19.92 -41.23 -25.54
C ASN A 79 -18.53 -41.86 -25.58
N GLN A 80 -18.36 -42.96 -26.31
CA GLN A 80 -17.05 -43.62 -26.46
C GLN A 80 -16.02 -42.75 -27.17
N MET A 81 -16.40 -42.06 -28.24
CA MET A 81 -15.52 -41.09 -28.90
C MET A 81 -15.08 -39.99 -27.93
N ALA A 82 -15.98 -39.49 -27.08
CA ALA A 82 -15.64 -38.47 -26.09
C ALA A 82 -14.64 -38.99 -25.03
N ILE A 83 -14.80 -40.24 -24.57
CA ILE A 83 -13.82 -40.91 -23.70
C ILE A 83 -12.45 -40.96 -24.40
N GLN A 84 -12.39 -41.44 -25.64
CA GLN A 84 -11.11 -41.58 -26.35
C GLN A 84 -10.44 -40.24 -26.68
N ALA A 85 -11.20 -39.25 -27.16
CA ALA A 85 -10.69 -37.91 -27.42
C ALA A 85 -10.06 -37.29 -26.16
N ARG A 86 -10.68 -37.53 -25.00
CA ARG A 86 -10.18 -37.04 -23.71
C ARG A 86 -8.94 -37.79 -23.22
N LEU A 87 -8.89 -39.10 -23.42
CA LEU A 87 -7.70 -39.90 -23.11
C LEU A 87 -6.50 -39.51 -23.99
N GLN A 88 -6.73 -39.17 -25.26
CA GLN A 88 -5.69 -38.68 -26.16
C GLN A 88 -5.21 -37.28 -25.76
N SER A 89 -6.11 -36.36 -25.41
CA SER A 89 -5.70 -35.01 -24.97
C SER A 89 -4.81 -35.04 -23.72
N ASN A 90 -5.09 -35.96 -22.80
CA ASN A 90 -4.30 -36.09 -21.56
C ASN A 90 -2.92 -36.73 -21.79
N LYS A 91 -2.75 -37.56 -22.83
CA LYS A 91 -1.43 -38.12 -23.19
C LYS A 91 -0.51 -37.08 -23.80
N VAL A 92 -1.03 -36.17 -24.62
CA VAL A 92 -0.23 -35.11 -25.26
C VAL A 92 0.32 -34.10 -24.24
N SER A 93 -0.37 -33.90 -23.11
CA SER A 93 0.10 -33.06 -22.00
C SER A 93 1.09 -33.74 -21.05
N ALA A 94 1.21 -35.08 -21.10
CA ALA A 94 2.08 -35.84 -20.20
C ALA A 94 3.53 -35.97 -20.71
N ASP A 95 3.80 -35.60 -21.97
CA ASP A 95 5.16 -35.59 -22.53
C ASP A 95 6.01 -34.39 -22.04
N GLU A 96 5.48 -33.54 -21.15
CA GLU A 96 6.24 -32.47 -20.46
C GLU A 96 6.37 -32.63 -18.94
N GLU A 97 5.85 -33.68 -18.29
CA GLU A 97 6.09 -33.85 -16.85
C GLU A 97 6.16 -35.31 -16.36
N THR A 98 7.31 -35.58 -15.74
CA THR A 98 7.90 -36.85 -15.29
C THR A 98 6.97 -37.86 -14.61
N GLU A 99 7.20 -39.12 -14.97
CA GLU A 99 6.76 -40.36 -14.32
C GLU A 99 6.86 -40.34 -12.77
N ARG A 100 5.77 -40.02 -12.06
CA ARG A 100 5.60 -40.34 -10.62
C ARG A 100 4.14 -40.56 -10.23
N GLU A 101 3.40 -41.40 -10.95
CA GLU A 101 2.05 -41.80 -10.50
C GLU A 101 1.62 -43.14 -11.10
N LYS A 102 2.51 -44.14 -11.00
CA LYS A 102 2.16 -45.55 -11.28
C LYS A 102 2.61 -46.42 -10.11
N GLU A 103 2.00 -46.20 -8.95
CA GLU A 103 1.94 -47.24 -7.91
C GLU A 103 0.84 -46.84 -6.92
N ASN A 104 -0.20 -47.68 -6.84
CA ASN A 104 -1.40 -47.59 -5.98
C ASN A 104 -2.64 -46.91 -6.57
N SER A 105 -3.33 -47.63 -7.46
CA SER A 105 -4.80 -47.60 -7.51
C SER A 105 -5.32 -48.87 -8.18
N ASP A 106 -6.33 -49.50 -7.56
CA ASP A 106 -7.14 -50.59 -8.11
C ASP A 106 -7.56 -50.36 -9.57
N PRO A 107 -7.81 -51.43 -10.36
CA PRO A 107 -8.15 -51.35 -11.78
C PRO A 107 -9.62 -50.96 -12.01
N GLU A 108 -10.15 -49.98 -11.27
CA GLU A 108 -11.36 -49.28 -11.71
C GLU A 108 -10.96 -48.26 -12.78
N SER A 109 -11.55 -48.39 -13.96
CA SER A 109 -11.28 -47.53 -15.13
C SER A 109 -11.23 -46.05 -14.71
N PRO A 110 -10.21 -45.27 -15.12
CA PRO A 110 -10.10 -43.88 -14.71
C PRO A 110 -11.40 -43.15 -15.04
N GLN A 111 -12.03 -42.55 -14.03
CA GLN A 111 -13.27 -41.80 -14.18
C GLN A 111 -12.97 -40.48 -14.93
N VAL A 112 -12.85 -40.58 -16.25
CA VAL A 112 -12.54 -39.46 -17.12
C VAL A 112 -13.80 -38.64 -17.37
N LEU A 113 -13.78 -37.38 -16.93
CA LEU A 113 -14.87 -36.44 -17.13
C LEU A 113 -14.99 -36.05 -18.61
N ILE A 114 -16.17 -36.31 -19.17
CA ILE A 114 -16.51 -36.08 -20.58
C ILE A 114 -17.84 -35.34 -20.72
N ALA A 115 -17.94 -34.57 -21.79
CA ALA A 115 -19.09 -33.81 -22.24
C ALA A 115 -19.25 -34.02 -23.75
N TRP A 116 -20.41 -34.51 -24.17
CA TRP A 116 -20.74 -34.68 -25.58
C TRP A 116 -22.20 -34.29 -25.83
N ALA A 117 -22.51 -33.98 -27.08
CA ALA A 117 -23.84 -33.59 -27.52
C ALA A 117 -24.31 -34.49 -28.66
N TYR A 118 -25.59 -34.91 -28.64
CA TYR A 118 -26.14 -35.86 -29.60
C TYR A 118 -27.42 -35.33 -30.24
N LYS A 119 -27.45 -35.32 -31.58
CA LYS A 119 -28.57 -34.83 -32.40
C LYS A 119 -29.05 -33.44 -31.98
N VAL A 120 -28.12 -32.49 -31.94
CA VAL A 120 -28.41 -31.09 -31.56
C VAL A 120 -28.62 -30.20 -32.78
N GLU A 121 -29.62 -29.32 -32.70
CA GLU A 121 -29.88 -28.30 -33.74
C GLU A 121 -28.97 -27.07 -33.58
N ALA A 122 -28.68 -26.69 -32.34
CA ALA A 122 -27.81 -25.57 -32.01
C ALA A 122 -27.23 -25.73 -30.59
N LEU A 123 -26.08 -25.09 -30.34
CA LEU A 123 -25.44 -25.01 -29.04
C LEU A 123 -24.95 -23.58 -28.82
N GLU A 124 -25.20 -23.00 -27.64
CA GLU A 124 -24.69 -21.68 -27.26
C GLU A 124 -23.16 -21.69 -27.14
N GLU A 125 -22.61 -22.77 -26.59
CA GLU A 125 -21.16 -22.96 -26.37
C GLU A 125 -20.72 -24.32 -26.94
N PRO A 126 -20.54 -24.46 -28.27
CA PRO A 126 -20.17 -25.75 -28.89
C PRO A 126 -18.79 -26.27 -28.45
N ARG A 127 -17.87 -25.38 -28.07
CA ARG A 127 -16.55 -25.76 -27.50
C ARG A 127 -16.66 -26.38 -26.10
N GLY A 128 -17.87 -26.31 -25.52
CA GLY A 128 -18.33 -27.01 -24.33
C GLY A 128 -18.28 -28.54 -24.41
N PHE A 129 -17.94 -29.13 -25.54
CA PHE A 129 -18.12 -30.56 -25.77
C PHE A 129 -16.86 -31.13 -26.42
N GLN A 130 -16.45 -32.34 -26.04
CA GLN A 130 -15.38 -33.04 -26.77
C GLN A 130 -15.89 -33.54 -28.11
N VAL A 131 -17.14 -34.00 -28.17
CA VAL A 131 -17.76 -34.55 -29.39
C VAL A 131 -19.17 -34.02 -29.54
N ILE A 132 -19.52 -33.58 -30.75
CA ILE A 132 -20.87 -33.13 -31.11
C ILE A 132 -21.35 -33.91 -32.33
N GLN A 133 -22.54 -34.48 -32.23
CA GLN A 133 -23.30 -34.94 -33.37
C GLN A 133 -24.44 -33.95 -33.69
N PRO A 134 -24.38 -33.24 -34.83
CA PRO A 134 -25.47 -32.38 -35.30
C PRO A 134 -26.74 -33.19 -35.63
N ALA A 135 -27.90 -32.54 -35.53
CA ALA A 135 -29.18 -33.12 -35.95
C ALA A 135 -29.37 -33.14 -37.48
N SER A 136 -28.72 -32.20 -38.18
CA SER A 136 -28.84 -32.00 -39.63
C SER A 136 -27.61 -31.32 -40.22
N THR A 137 -27.46 -31.33 -41.54
CA THR A 137 -26.40 -30.61 -42.25
C THR A 137 -26.44 -29.10 -41.95
N ARG A 138 -27.65 -28.54 -41.82
CA ARG A 138 -27.85 -27.14 -41.40
C ARG A 138 -27.32 -26.89 -39.99
N ALA A 139 -27.60 -27.79 -39.05
CA ALA A 139 -27.08 -27.69 -37.69
C ALA A 139 -25.55 -27.80 -37.67
N GLU A 140 -24.97 -28.68 -38.51
CA GLU A 140 -23.52 -28.81 -38.66
C GLU A 140 -22.87 -27.50 -39.11
N GLU A 141 -23.40 -26.86 -40.15
CA GLU A 141 -22.91 -25.57 -40.65
C GLU A 141 -22.98 -24.47 -39.58
N LEU A 142 -24.11 -24.39 -38.84
CA LEU A 142 -24.29 -23.42 -37.77
C LEU A 142 -23.29 -23.61 -36.63
N LEU A 143 -23.05 -24.87 -36.22
CA LEU A 143 -22.08 -25.21 -35.19
C LEU A 143 -20.65 -24.85 -35.63
N ARG A 144 -20.26 -25.22 -36.85
CA ARG A 144 -18.94 -24.87 -37.42
C ARG A 144 -18.74 -23.35 -37.46
N LYS A 145 -19.76 -22.60 -37.87
CA LYS A 145 -19.74 -21.13 -37.88
C LYS A 145 -19.61 -20.54 -36.47
N ALA A 146 -20.35 -21.09 -35.50
CA ALA A 146 -20.28 -20.65 -34.11
C ALA A 146 -18.87 -20.88 -33.51
N ILE A 147 -18.26 -22.04 -33.76
CA ILE A 147 -16.90 -22.37 -33.32
C ILE A 147 -15.86 -21.45 -33.97
N ALA A 148 -16.00 -21.15 -35.27
CA ALA A 148 -15.11 -20.25 -35.98
C ALA A 148 -15.21 -18.79 -35.48
N SER A 149 -16.40 -18.36 -35.05
CA SER A 149 -16.63 -16.99 -34.56
C SER A 149 -16.03 -16.68 -33.18
N LYS A 150 -15.73 -17.70 -32.37
CA LYS A 150 -15.14 -17.58 -31.02
C LYS A 150 -13.98 -18.57 -30.84
N PRO A 151 -12.80 -18.28 -31.40
CA PRO A 151 -11.71 -19.24 -31.52
C PRO A 151 -10.99 -19.62 -30.21
N ASN A 152 -11.33 -19.03 -29.05
CA ASN A 152 -10.59 -19.19 -27.79
C ASN A 152 -11.46 -19.54 -26.56
N ALA A 153 -12.67 -20.11 -26.71
CA ALA A 153 -13.43 -20.55 -25.53
C ALA A 153 -12.79 -21.83 -24.93
N PRO A 154 -12.51 -21.88 -23.61
CA PRO A 154 -11.92 -23.05 -22.97
C PRO A 154 -12.86 -24.26 -23.00
N VAL A 155 -12.28 -25.46 -23.03
CA VAL A 155 -13.01 -26.73 -22.88
C VAL A 155 -13.59 -26.79 -21.46
N PRO A 156 -14.84 -27.23 -21.26
CA PRO A 156 -15.46 -27.14 -19.96
C PRO A 156 -14.85 -28.15 -19.01
N VAL A 157 -14.60 -27.65 -17.81
CA VAL A 157 -14.11 -28.43 -16.68
C VAL A 157 -15.33 -28.86 -15.86
N SER A 158 -15.37 -30.13 -15.46
CA SER A 158 -16.45 -30.61 -14.60
C SER A 158 -16.54 -29.76 -13.33
N GLY A 159 -17.75 -29.42 -12.92
CA GLY A 159 -17.98 -28.56 -11.76
C GLY A 159 -17.91 -27.06 -12.04
N GLU A 160 -17.70 -26.61 -13.29
CA GLU A 160 -17.71 -25.17 -13.65
C GLU A 160 -18.97 -24.45 -13.17
N ARG A 161 -20.16 -25.06 -13.30
CA ARG A 161 -21.41 -24.50 -12.77
C ARG A 161 -21.39 -24.28 -11.26
N ASN A 162 -20.72 -25.17 -10.52
CA ASN A 162 -20.57 -25.03 -9.08
C ASN A 162 -19.62 -23.89 -8.74
N ILE A 163 -18.52 -23.75 -9.48
CA ILE A 163 -17.60 -22.60 -9.37
C ILE A 163 -18.36 -21.30 -9.66
N ILE A 164 -19.18 -21.30 -10.71
CA ILE A 164 -20.00 -20.14 -11.07
C ILE A 164 -20.98 -19.78 -9.97
N ALA A 165 -21.70 -20.77 -9.43
CA ALA A 165 -22.63 -20.58 -8.33
C ALA A 165 -21.93 -20.10 -7.05
N ALA A 166 -20.74 -20.62 -6.76
CA ALA A 166 -19.92 -20.21 -5.62
C ALA A 166 -19.49 -18.75 -5.75
N ILE A 167 -18.89 -18.35 -6.88
CA ILE A 167 -18.51 -16.94 -7.14
C ILE A 167 -19.72 -16.02 -6.98
N ASN A 168 -20.84 -16.32 -7.64
CA ASN A 168 -22.04 -15.50 -7.56
C ASN A 168 -22.58 -15.42 -6.13
N GLY A 169 -22.50 -16.53 -5.39
CA GLY A 169 -22.90 -16.60 -4.00
C GLY A 169 -22.02 -15.75 -3.07
N LEU A 170 -20.71 -15.68 -3.35
CA LEU A 170 -19.75 -14.87 -2.61
C LEU A 170 -19.93 -13.37 -2.86
N VAL A 171 -20.14 -12.96 -4.12
CA VAL A 171 -20.18 -11.54 -4.48
C VAL A 171 -21.52 -10.87 -4.21
N LYS A 172 -22.64 -11.62 -4.25
CA LYS A 172 -23.99 -11.06 -4.06
C LYS A 172 -24.37 -10.84 -2.60
N ARG A 173 -23.67 -11.48 -1.65
CA ARG A 173 -24.02 -11.46 -0.23
C ARG A 173 -22.93 -10.78 0.57
N ASP A 174 -23.33 -10.16 1.67
CA ASP A 174 -22.37 -9.57 2.61
C ASP A 174 -21.68 -10.63 3.47
N ARG A 175 -22.38 -11.75 3.73
CA ARG A 175 -21.85 -12.88 4.51
C ARG A 175 -21.36 -13.98 3.60
N VAL A 176 -20.09 -14.34 3.78
CA VAL A 176 -19.43 -15.43 3.08
C VAL A 176 -19.80 -16.76 3.74
N LYS A 177 -20.14 -17.75 2.91
CA LYS A 177 -20.45 -19.10 3.36
C LYS A 177 -19.22 -20.01 3.18
N PRO A 178 -18.84 -20.83 4.19
CA PRO A 178 -17.68 -21.72 4.08
C PRO A 178 -17.78 -22.68 2.90
N GLU A 179 -18.98 -23.19 2.57
CA GLU A 179 -19.19 -24.15 1.49
C GLU A 179 -18.84 -23.54 0.11
N GLN A 180 -19.00 -22.22 -0.05
CA GLN A 180 -18.62 -21.54 -1.29
C GLN A 180 -17.10 -21.40 -1.41
N ILE A 181 -16.42 -21.16 -0.28
CA ILE A 181 -14.96 -21.10 -0.25
C ILE A 181 -14.36 -22.47 -0.53
N GLU A 182 -14.93 -23.55 0.02
CA GLU A 182 -14.51 -24.92 -0.25
C GLU A 182 -14.58 -25.28 -1.75
N VAL A 183 -15.65 -24.86 -2.45
CA VAL A 183 -15.73 -25.02 -3.91
C VAL A 183 -14.60 -24.29 -4.63
N ILE A 184 -14.25 -23.07 -4.19
CA ILE A 184 -13.13 -22.33 -4.77
C ILE A 184 -11.80 -23.03 -4.46
N GLU A 185 -11.56 -23.48 -3.22
CA GLU A 185 -10.35 -24.22 -2.85
C GLU A 185 -10.16 -25.47 -3.71
N ASN A 186 -11.20 -26.28 -3.87
CA ASN A 186 -11.17 -27.49 -4.70
C ASN A 186 -10.89 -27.16 -6.17
N ALA A 187 -11.45 -26.05 -6.66
CA ALA A 187 -11.17 -25.58 -8.02
C ALA A 187 -9.73 -25.08 -8.19
N LEU A 188 -9.14 -24.45 -7.16
CA LEU A 188 -7.75 -23.99 -7.18
C LEU A 188 -6.75 -25.15 -7.13
N ALA A 189 -7.14 -26.28 -6.51
CA ALA A 189 -6.35 -27.50 -6.48
C ALA A 189 -6.41 -28.30 -7.80
N ASN A 190 -7.33 -27.97 -8.71
CA ASN A 190 -7.51 -28.69 -9.97
C ASN A 190 -6.51 -28.20 -11.03
N PRO A 191 -5.58 -29.06 -11.51
CA PRO A 191 -4.57 -28.66 -12.51
C PRO A 191 -5.17 -28.19 -13.85
N GLN A 192 -6.42 -28.54 -14.16
CA GLN A 192 -7.11 -28.11 -15.38
C GLN A 192 -7.62 -26.67 -15.32
N ILE A 193 -7.63 -26.06 -14.13
CA ILE A 193 -8.16 -24.71 -13.88
C ILE A 193 -6.98 -23.77 -13.61
N ASP A 194 -6.30 -23.40 -14.69
CA ASP A 194 -5.16 -22.49 -14.62
C ASP A 194 -5.59 -21.01 -14.48
N SER A 195 -4.60 -20.12 -14.34
CA SER A 195 -4.86 -18.68 -14.21
C SER A 195 -5.55 -18.09 -15.45
N SER A 196 -5.32 -18.64 -16.65
CA SER A 196 -5.99 -18.20 -17.88
C SER A 196 -7.48 -18.51 -17.87
N TYR A 197 -7.83 -19.71 -17.40
CA TYR A 197 -9.21 -20.13 -17.23
C TYR A 197 -9.92 -19.28 -16.18
N TRP A 198 -9.32 -19.06 -15.00
CA TRP A 198 -9.88 -18.15 -13.99
C TRP A 198 -10.10 -16.74 -14.55
N GLU A 199 -9.14 -16.23 -15.32
CA GLU A 199 -9.24 -14.91 -15.95
C GLU A 199 -10.43 -14.87 -16.93
N SER A 200 -10.61 -15.91 -17.75
CA SER A 200 -11.74 -16.02 -18.68
C SER A 200 -13.09 -16.03 -17.94
N LEU A 201 -13.17 -16.73 -16.80
CA LEU A 201 -14.36 -16.77 -15.95
C LEU A 201 -14.68 -15.37 -15.41
N PHE A 202 -13.72 -14.66 -14.85
CA PHE A 202 -13.94 -13.32 -14.32
C PHE A 202 -14.34 -12.33 -15.43
N LYS A 203 -13.69 -12.39 -16.60
CA LYS A 203 -14.05 -11.58 -17.77
C LYS A 203 -15.47 -11.84 -18.25
N GLY A 204 -15.90 -13.11 -18.28
CA GLY A 204 -17.27 -13.49 -18.60
C GLY A 204 -18.32 -12.88 -17.67
N ARG A 205 -17.92 -12.44 -16.47
CA ARG A 205 -18.78 -11.75 -15.48
C ARG A 205 -18.65 -10.22 -15.52
N GLY A 206 -17.96 -9.68 -16.51
CA GLY A 206 -17.91 -8.25 -16.75
C GLY A 206 -16.78 -7.49 -16.04
N THR A 207 -15.76 -8.16 -15.50
CA THR A 207 -14.60 -7.47 -14.89
C THR A 207 -13.92 -6.52 -15.88
N ASP A 208 -13.70 -6.93 -17.12
CA ASP A 208 -13.11 -6.07 -18.17
C ASP A 208 -13.94 -4.81 -18.42
N LYS A 209 -15.27 -4.95 -18.42
CA LYS A 209 -16.18 -3.82 -18.60
C LYS A 209 -16.13 -2.90 -17.38
N ALA A 210 -16.14 -3.46 -16.17
CA ALA A 210 -16.06 -2.72 -14.93
C ALA A 210 -14.74 -1.93 -14.79
N LEU A 211 -13.62 -2.54 -15.19
CA LEU A 211 -12.31 -1.93 -15.20
C LEU A 211 -12.22 -0.77 -16.20
N LYS A 212 -12.74 -0.96 -17.43
CA LYS A 212 -12.71 0.05 -18.50
C LYS A 212 -13.69 1.20 -18.26
N GLN A 213 -14.88 0.92 -17.73
CA GLN A 213 -15.97 1.89 -17.60
C GLN A 213 -16.10 2.47 -16.18
N GLY A 214 -15.30 2.02 -15.21
CA GLY A 214 -15.37 2.50 -13.83
C GLY A 214 -16.67 2.12 -13.12
N ILE A 215 -17.04 0.83 -13.12
CA ILE A 215 -18.31 0.36 -12.52
C ILE A 215 -18.10 -0.07 -11.06
N TYR A 216 -18.32 0.85 -10.11
CA TYR A 216 -18.00 0.68 -8.70
C TYR A 216 -19.11 0.09 -7.83
N THR A 217 -19.94 -0.83 -8.35
CA THR A 217 -20.99 -1.46 -7.52
C THR A 217 -20.39 -2.38 -6.45
N PRO A 218 -21.04 -2.57 -5.29
CA PRO A 218 -20.53 -3.46 -4.25
C PRO A 218 -20.24 -4.89 -4.74
N GLU A 219 -21.09 -5.41 -5.63
CA GLU A 219 -20.88 -6.72 -6.27
C GLU A 219 -19.59 -6.75 -7.11
N MET A 220 -19.32 -5.70 -7.89
CA MET A 220 -18.09 -5.63 -8.70
C MET A 220 -16.84 -5.40 -7.87
N VAL A 221 -16.93 -4.62 -6.78
CA VAL A 221 -15.83 -4.49 -5.83
C VAL A 221 -15.47 -5.85 -5.25
N ARG A 222 -16.46 -6.65 -4.82
CA ARG A 222 -16.22 -8.02 -4.30
C ARG A 222 -15.68 -8.95 -5.37
N LEU A 223 -16.21 -8.89 -6.60
CA LEU A 223 -15.76 -9.72 -7.72
C LEU A 223 -14.29 -9.45 -8.06
N LEU A 224 -13.90 -8.17 -8.16
CA LEU A 224 -12.52 -7.79 -8.44
C LEU A 224 -11.58 -8.06 -7.25
N THR A 225 -12.08 -7.91 -6.02
CA THR A 225 -11.34 -8.32 -4.81
C THR A 225 -11.06 -9.83 -4.85
N LEU A 226 -12.06 -10.66 -5.17
CA LEU A 226 -11.89 -12.11 -5.30
C LEU A 226 -10.94 -12.48 -6.45
N ARG A 227 -11.05 -11.80 -7.60
CA ARG A 227 -10.12 -11.98 -8.72
C ARG A 227 -8.68 -11.70 -8.30
N ALA A 228 -8.43 -10.62 -7.55
CA ALA A 228 -7.10 -10.29 -7.06
C ALA A 228 -6.56 -11.28 -6.01
N MET A 229 -7.43 -12.00 -5.28
CA MET A 229 -7.02 -13.08 -4.40
C MET A 229 -6.67 -14.36 -5.16
N ILE A 230 -7.47 -14.70 -6.18
CA ILE A 230 -7.30 -15.93 -6.98
C ILE A 230 -6.18 -15.77 -8.02
N ILE A 231 -6.01 -14.60 -8.61
CA ILE A 231 -5.00 -14.31 -9.63
C ILE A 231 -4.14 -13.16 -9.11
N PRO A 232 -3.09 -13.45 -8.32
CA PRO A 232 -2.30 -12.45 -7.60
C PRO A 232 -1.72 -11.34 -8.50
N GLU A 233 -1.42 -11.66 -9.75
CA GLU A 233 -0.89 -10.75 -10.76
C GLU A 233 -1.87 -9.63 -11.13
N THR A 234 -3.16 -9.81 -10.85
CA THR A 234 -4.22 -8.83 -11.12
C THR A 234 -4.42 -7.83 -9.96
N LEU A 235 -3.78 -8.05 -8.81
CA LEU A 235 -3.87 -7.17 -7.65
C LEU A 235 -3.50 -5.70 -7.97
N PRO A 236 -2.40 -5.39 -8.69
CA PRO A 236 -2.07 -4.01 -9.05
C PRO A 236 -3.18 -3.33 -9.87
N GLU A 237 -3.79 -4.04 -10.83
CA GLU A 237 -4.87 -3.51 -11.65
C GLU A 237 -6.10 -3.17 -10.80
N PHE A 238 -6.47 -4.06 -9.87
CA PHE A 238 -7.54 -3.81 -8.91
C PHE A 238 -7.26 -2.57 -8.03
N LEU A 239 -6.04 -2.42 -7.52
CA LEU A 239 -5.65 -1.29 -6.67
C LEU A 239 -5.63 0.06 -7.42
N ILE A 240 -5.24 0.05 -8.70
CA ILE A 240 -5.36 1.23 -9.58
C ILE A 240 -6.82 1.56 -9.84
N TRP A 241 -7.65 0.53 -10.05
CA TRP A 241 -9.06 0.73 -10.34
C TRP A 241 -9.82 1.30 -9.15
N ILE A 242 -9.63 0.73 -7.95
CA ILE A 242 -10.35 1.15 -6.74
C ILE A 242 -9.97 2.56 -6.28
N SER A 243 -8.74 3.01 -6.54
CA SER A 243 -8.27 4.37 -6.21
C SER A 243 -8.83 5.45 -7.12
N LYS A 244 -9.40 5.10 -8.29
CA LYS A 244 -10.01 6.06 -9.21
C LYS A 244 -11.49 6.33 -8.95
N GLY A 245 -12.13 5.56 -8.07
CA GLY A 245 -13.55 5.70 -7.81
C GLY A 245 -13.88 6.97 -7.03
N GLU A 246 -14.92 7.70 -7.44
CA GLU A 246 -15.41 8.89 -6.72
C GLU A 246 -15.80 8.59 -5.26
N LYS A 247 -16.16 7.33 -4.97
CA LYS A 247 -16.51 6.80 -3.65
C LYS A 247 -15.46 5.81 -3.14
N GLN A 248 -14.18 6.15 -3.30
CA GLN A 248 -13.05 5.27 -2.95
C GLN A 248 -13.18 4.67 -1.56
N GLU A 249 -13.46 5.47 -0.52
CA GLU A 249 -13.57 4.98 0.87
C GLU A 249 -14.70 3.97 1.05
N GLU A 250 -15.84 4.17 0.39
CA GLU A 250 -16.96 3.22 0.40
C GLU A 250 -16.54 1.90 -0.28
N CYS A 251 -15.91 1.97 -1.45
CA CYS A 251 -15.42 0.78 -2.16
C CYS A 251 -14.36 0.02 -1.35
N GLN A 252 -13.43 0.74 -0.72
CA GLN A 252 -12.42 0.16 0.17
C GLN A 252 -13.09 -0.56 1.34
N THR A 253 -14.09 0.06 1.98
CA THR A 253 -14.86 -0.54 3.07
C THR A 253 -15.57 -1.82 2.63
N VAL A 254 -16.17 -1.83 1.43
CA VAL A 254 -16.80 -3.04 0.87
C VAL A 254 -15.78 -4.15 0.67
N SER A 255 -14.59 -3.83 0.14
CA SER A 255 -13.50 -4.80 -0.04
C SER A 255 -12.99 -5.32 1.30
N ASP A 256 -12.71 -4.45 2.27
CA ASP A 256 -12.23 -4.82 3.61
C ASP A 256 -13.21 -5.74 4.34
N THR A 257 -14.50 -5.41 4.29
CA THR A 257 -15.57 -6.23 4.89
C THR A 257 -15.62 -7.61 4.24
N PHE A 258 -15.52 -7.66 2.91
CA PHE A 258 -15.51 -8.91 2.17
C PHE A 258 -14.26 -9.76 2.48
N GLN A 259 -13.08 -9.14 2.55
CA GLN A 259 -11.84 -9.80 2.97
C GLN A 259 -11.96 -10.40 4.38
N ALA A 260 -12.55 -9.66 5.32
CA ALA A 260 -12.74 -10.11 6.69
C ALA A 260 -13.66 -11.35 6.77
N GLU A 261 -14.75 -11.36 6.00
CA GLU A 261 -15.67 -12.50 5.95
C GLU A 261 -15.08 -13.73 5.22
N ILE A 262 -14.26 -13.53 4.18
CA ILE A 262 -13.46 -14.61 3.58
C ILE A 262 -12.51 -15.19 4.63
N LYS A 263 -11.72 -14.35 5.30
CA LYS A 263 -10.77 -14.77 6.34
C LYS A 263 -11.45 -15.55 7.46
N LYS A 264 -12.60 -15.07 7.93
CA LYS A 264 -13.42 -15.76 8.93
C LYS A 264 -13.92 -17.13 8.45
N SER A 265 -14.28 -17.24 7.17
CA SER A 265 -14.72 -18.51 6.57
C SER A 265 -13.56 -19.48 6.39
N LEU A 266 -12.39 -19.01 5.95
CA LEU A 266 -11.15 -19.80 5.87
C LEU A 266 -10.75 -20.37 7.24
N ASN A 267 -10.82 -19.56 8.30
CA ASN A 267 -10.52 -20.02 9.66
C ASN A 267 -11.45 -21.15 10.15
N LYS A 268 -12.67 -21.25 9.60
CA LYS A 268 -13.61 -22.32 9.94
C LYS A 268 -13.34 -23.62 9.18
N LEU A 269 -12.65 -23.56 8.04
CA LEU A 269 -12.32 -24.72 7.20
C LEU A 269 -11.11 -25.53 7.73
N SER A 270 -10.70 -25.31 9.00
CA SER A 270 -9.77 -26.17 9.76
C SER A 270 -8.58 -26.73 8.97
N GLY A 271 -7.75 -25.84 8.42
CA GLY A 271 -6.46 -26.19 7.80
C GLY A 271 -6.52 -26.78 6.38
N GLN A 272 -7.71 -26.96 5.80
CA GLN A 272 -7.87 -27.51 4.44
C GLN A 272 -7.69 -26.46 3.33
N ALA A 273 -7.91 -25.19 3.65
CA ALA A 273 -7.86 -24.10 2.68
C ALA A 273 -6.43 -23.55 2.51
N THR A 274 -5.58 -24.27 1.79
CA THR A 274 -4.18 -23.89 1.54
C THR A 274 -4.02 -23.05 0.27
N ASN A 275 -4.76 -23.36 -0.79
CA ASN A 275 -4.48 -22.80 -2.12
C ASN A 275 -4.84 -21.32 -2.23
N LEU A 276 -5.99 -20.88 -1.71
CA LEU A 276 -6.33 -19.46 -1.72
C LEU A 276 -5.40 -18.66 -0.80
N ILE A 277 -5.04 -19.23 0.34
CA ILE A 277 -4.09 -18.61 1.29
C ILE A 277 -2.74 -18.38 0.63
N GLU A 278 -2.20 -19.40 -0.06
CA GLU A 278 -0.94 -19.30 -0.79
C GLU A 278 -1.00 -18.22 -1.88
N ARG A 279 -2.09 -18.16 -2.65
CA ARG A 279 -2.27 -17.13 -3.69
C ARG A 279 -2.37 -15.72 -3.09
N VAL A 280 -3.13 -15.53 -2.01
CA VAL A 280 -3.19 -14.25 -1.30
C VAL A 280 -1.82 -13.86 -0.74
N TYR A 281 -1.08 -14.80 -0.17
CA TYR A 281 0.28 -14.56 0.32
C TYR A 281 1.22 -14.17 -0.80
N LEU A 282 1.17 -14.87 -1.94
CA LEU A 282 1.91 -14.52 -3.15
C LEU A 282 1.58 -13.10 -3.62
N GLY A 283 0.30 -12.72 -3.67
CA GLY A 283 -0.10 -11.34 -3.99
C GLY A 283 0.47 -10.30 -3.04
N THR A 284 0.50 -10.62 -1.74
CA THR A 284 1.13 -9.78 -0.71
C THR A 284 2.63 -9.64 -0.96
N ARG A 285 3.32 -10.71 -1.36
CA ARG A 285 4.76 -10.67 -1.70
C ARG A 285 5.03 -9.83 -2.95
N LEU A 286 4.24 -10.00 -4.00
CA LEU A 286 4.46 -9.38 -5.31
C LEU A 286 4.17 -7.87 -5.31
N ILE A 287 3.27 -7.37 -4.46
CA ILE A 287 2.88 -5.96 -4.49
C ILE A 287 3.99 -5.01 -4.04
N ILE A 288 4.90 -5.46 -3.16
CA ILE A 288 6.01 -4.66 -2.66
C ILE A 288 7.01 -4.31 -3.77
N PRO A 289 7.66 -5.25 -4.49
CA PRO A 289 8.56 -4.90 -5.59
C PRO A 289 7.82 -4.19 -6.73
N GLN A 290 6.52 -4.44 -6.92
CA GLN A 290 5.72 -3.74 -7.93
C GLN A 290 5.63 -2.23 -7.69
N LEU A 291 5.67 -1.76 -6.44
CA LEU A 291 5.67 -0.33 -6.12
C LEU A 291 6.90 0.41 -6.66
N VAL A 292 8.03 -0.28 -6.84
CA VAL A 292 9.23 0.30 -7.48
C VAL A 292 8.95 0.63 -8.95
N LYS A 293 8.17 -0.22 -9.63
CA LYS A 293 7.79 -0.06 -11.04
C LYS A 293 6.58 0.85 -11.23
N GLN A 294 5.66 0.85 -10.26
CA GLN A 294 4.38 1.57 -10.32
C GLN A 294 4.16 2.41 -9.04
N PRO A 295 4.87 3.54 -8.89
CA PRO A 295 4.78 4.40 -7.70
C PRO A 295 3.37 4.91 -7.37
N GLN A 296 2.51 5.03 -8.39
CA GLN A 296 1.12 5.48 -8.25
C GLN A 296 0.25 4.56 -7.38
N LEU A 297 0.70 3.32 -7.13
CA LEU A 297 0.01 2.37 -6.27
C LEU A 297 0.14 2.69 -4.78
N LEU A 298 1.00 3.62 -4.38
CA LEU A 298 1.40 3.83 -2.99
C LEU A 298 0.21 3.95 -2.02
N ASP A 299 -0.76 4.82 -2.32
CA ASP A 299 -1.90 5.05 -1.41
C ASP A 299 -2.79 3.80 -1.27
N SER A 300 -3.09 3.13 -2.39
CA SER A 300 -3.87 1.90 -2.38
C SER A 300 -3.15 0.76 -1.66
N VAL A 301 -1.83 0.63 -1.80
CA VAL A 301 -1.07 -0.41 -1.11
C VAL A 301 -0.96 -0.10 0.38
N VAL A 302 -0.81 1.17 0.78
CA VAL A 302 -0.86 1.56 2.18
C VAL A 302 -2.20 1.16 2.79
N TRP A 303 -3.33 1.50 2.14
CA TRP A 303 -4.65 1.06 2.60
C TRP A 303 -4.72 -0.46 2.74
N LEU A 304 -4.35 -1.21 1.69
CA LEU A 304 -4.43 -2.67 1.65
C LEU A 304 -3.65 -3.34 2.80
N LEU A 305 -2.42 -2.88 3.04
CA LEU A 305 -1.50 -3.52 3.99
C LEU A 305 -1.65 -3.00 5.42
N SER A 306 -2.25 -1.82 5.61
CA SER A 306 -2.56 -1.28 6.94
C SER A 306 -3.89 -1.81 7.51
N SER A 307 -4.75 -2.39 6.68
CA SER A 307 -6.02 -2.97 7.11
C SER A 307 -5.80 -4.13 8.10
N THR A 308 -6.29 -3.95 9.34
CA THR A 308 -6.18 -4.98 10.40
C THR A 308 -7.19 -6.11 10.22
N GLN A 309 -8.27 -5.85 9.48
CA GLN A 309 -9.33 -6.83 9.19
C GLN A 309 -9.05 -7.57 7.87
N GLY A 310 -8.41 -6.90 6.91
CA GLY A 310 -8.04 -7.44 5.62
C GLY A 310 -7.07 -8.62 5.69
N ILE A 311 -7.17 -9.51 4.70
CA ILE A 311 -6.35 -10.72 4.65
C ILE A 311 -4.91 -10.41 4.18
N TRP A 312 -4.73 -9.46 3.26
CA TRP A 312 -3.41 -9.00 2.82
C TRP A 312 -2.65 -8.29 3.95
N GLY A 313 -3.31 -7.37 4.68
CA GLY A 313 -2.72 -6.72 5.86
C GLY A 313 -2.35 -7.71 6.97
N TYR A 314 -3.16 -8.77 7.16
CA TYR A 314 -2.83 -9.87 8.05
C TYR A 314 -1.52 -10.58 7.64
N PHE A 315 -1.38 -11.01 6.38
CA PHE A 315 -0.16 -11.68 5.92
C PHE A 315 1.06 -10.77 5.92
N TYR A 316 0.87 -9.49 5.59
CA TYR A 316 1.94 -8.49 5.69
C TYR A 316 2.49 -8.40 7.11
N SER A 317 1.60 -8.16 8.08
CA SER A 317 1.98 -7.93 9.47
C SER A 317 2.51 -9.18 10.18
N ARG A 318 1.95 -10.36 9.90
CA ARG A 318 2.35 -11.62 10.53
C ARG A 318 3.62 -12.24 9.97
N GLN A 319 3.84 -12.12 8.67
CA GLN A 319 4.85 -12.93 7.98
C GLN A 319 5.77 -12.09 7.09
N LEU A 320 5.23 -11.45 6.04
CA LEU A 320 6.06 -10.80 5.02
C LEU A 320 6.99 -9.74 5.60
N LYS A 321 6.52 -8.93 6.56
CA LYS A 321 7.36 -7.95 7.25
C LYS A 321 8.61 -8.60 7.83
N GLN A 322 8.46 -9.70 8.56
CA GLN A 322 9.58 -10.39 9.20
C GLN A 322 10.49 -11.04 8.18
N ASP A 323 9.93 -11.59 7.09
CA ASP A 323 10.69 -12.20 6.02
C ASP A 323 11.58 -11.16 5.31
N ILE A 324 11.07 -9.96 5.03
CA ILE A 324 11.86 -8.84 4.49
C ILE A 324 12.99 -8.44 5.46
N GLU A 325 12.68 -8.26 6.74
CA GLU A 325 13.66 -7.85 7.75
C GLU A 325 14.77 -8.89 7.93
N ASN A 326 14.41 -10.17 7.93
CA ASN A 326 15.35 -11.29 8.03
C ASN A 326 16.24 -11.36 6.79
N ASP A 327 15.66 -11.29 5.59
CA ASP A 327 16.42 -11.37 4.33
C ASP A 327 17.39 -10.19 4.18
N LEU A 328 16.98 -8.96 4.52
CA LEU A 328 17.89 -7.80 4.53
C LEU A 328 19.04 -7.99 5.53
N THR A 329 18.76 -8.59 6.70
CA THR A 329 19.79 -8.89 7.71
C THR A 329 20.75 -9.98 7.23
N LEU A 330 20.24 -11.01 6.56
CA LEU A 330 21.00 -12.09 5.95
C LEU A 330 21.92 -11.56 4.83
N ILE A 331 21.37 -10.76 3.92
CA ILE A 331 22.14 -10.11 2.83
C ILE A 331 23.27 -9.26 3.41
N ALA A 332 23.00 -8.48 4.46
CA ALA A 332 24.03 -7.69 5.14
C ALA A 332 25.18 -8.54 5.66
N ARG A 333 24.88 -9.71 6.24
CA ARG A 333 25.89 -10.67 6.72
C ARG A 333 26.68 -11.27 5.58
N HIS A 334 26.02 -11.69 4.49
CA HIS A 334 26.70 -12.22 3.31
C HIS A 334 27.66 -11.22 2.68
N VAL A 335 27.22 -9.98 2.44
CA VAL A 335 28.08 -8.96 1.81
C VAL A 335 29.29 -8.62 2.70
N ARG A 336 29.13 -8.61 4.03
CA ARG A 336 30.20 -8.25 4.97
C ARG A 336 31.13 -9.40 5.34
N ARG A 337 30.61 -10.63 5.48
CA ARG A 337 31.32 -11.80 6.02
C ARG A 337 31.56 -12.91 5.00
N LYS A 338 31.05 -12.78 3.78
CA LYS A 338 31.11 -13.79 2.71
C LYS A 338 30.50 -15.15 3.13
N GLU A 339 29.46 -15.14 3.97
CA GLU A 339 28.70 -16.35 4.34
C GLU A 339 28.06 -16.95 3.09
N GLN A 340 28.43 -18.17 2.69
CA GLN A 340 28.04 -18.73 1.37
C GLN A 340 26.62 -19.29 1.29
N ASP A 341 25.99 -19.57 2.43
CA ASP A 341 24.67 -20.21 2.49
C ASP A 341 23.64 -19.25 3.10
N LEU A 342 22.87 -18.59 2.22
CA LEU A 342 21.78 -17.70 2.60
C LEU A 342 20.45 -18.38 2.29
N SER A 343 19.74 -18.84 3.32
CA SER A 343 18.33 -19.25 3.17
C SER A 343 17.42 -18.01 3.13
N LEU A 344 17.49 -17.25 2.03
CA LEU A 344 16.59 -16.13 1.79
C LEU A 344 15.18 -16.66 1.52
N LYS A 345 14.19 -16.13 2.23
CA LYS A 345 12.80 -16.60 2.12
C LYS A 345 12.09 -16.06 0.90
N LEU A 346 12.49 -14.87 0.43
CA LEU A 346 11.85 -14.17 -0.69
C LEU A 346 12.54 -14.40 -2.04
N ILE A 347 13.54 -15.27 -2.12
CA ILE A 347 14.35 -15.42 -3.35
C ILE A 347 13.63 -16.16 -4.49
N ASP A 348 12.63 -16.97 -4.16
CA ASP A 348 11.88 -17.77 -5.14
C ASP A 348 11.14 -16.90 -6.17
N GLU A 349 10.83 -15.63 -5.83
CA GLU A 349 10.30 -14.68 -6.80
C GLU A 349 11.40 -13.89 -7.50
N LYS A 350 11.41 -13.96 -8.83
CA LYS A 350 12.33 -13.22 -9.72
C LYS A 350 12.43 -11.72 -9.40
N GLU A 351 11.31 -11.10 -9.01
CA GLU A 351 11.26 -9.67 -8.69
C GLU A 351 11.98 -9.33 -7.39
N TRP A 352 11.83 -10.17 -6.36
CA TRP A 352 12.56 -10.02 -5.10
C TRP A 352 14.04 -10.35 -5.26
N GLN A 353 14.37 -11.39 -6.02
CA GLN A 353 15.75 -11.72 -6.35
C GLN A 353 16.46 -10.54 -7.04
N LYS A 354 15.82 -9.93 -8.05
CA LYS A 354 16.35 -8.75 -8.72
C LYS A 354 16.51 -7.57 -7.75
N LEU A 355 15.48 -7.30 -6.95
CA LEU A 355 15.50 -6.23 -5.96
C LEU A 355 16.67 -6.42 -4.98
N PHE A 356 16.82 -7.60 -4.39
CA PHE A 356 17.90 -7.88 -3.44
C PHE A 356 19.29 -7.81 -4.05
N ASN A 357 19.48 -8.31 -5.27
CA ASN A 357 20.75 -8.18 -6.00
C ASN A 357 21.15 -6.72 -6.19
N GLU A 358 20.21 -5.84 -6.54
CA GLU A 358 20.47 -4.41 -6.65
C GLU A 358 20.73 -3.75 -5.29
N LEU A 359 19.97 -4.13 -4.25
CA LEU A 359 20.13 -3.58 -2.91
C LEU A 359 21.50 -3.91 -2.29
N GLN A 360 22.16 -5.00 -2.68
CA GLN A 360 23.51 -5.34 -2.20
C GLN A 360 24.50 -4.17 -2.34
N ASN A 361 24.32 -3.31 -3.34
CA ASN A 361 25.13 -2.12 -3.55
C ASN A 361 25.10 -1.14 -2.36
N ALA A 362 24.00 -1.07 -1.61
CA ALA A 362 23.89 -0.24 -0.41
C ALA A 362 24.90 -0.62 0.69
N TRP A 363 25.26 -1.91 0.78
CA TRP A 363 26.27 -2.39 1.72
C TRP A 363 27.70 -2.26 1.17
N ARG A 364 27.86 -2.32 -0.15
CA ARG A 364 29.17 -2.22 -0.82
C ARG A 364 29.64 -0.77 -0.95
N TYR A 365 28.71 0.16 -1.17
CA TYR A 365 29.00 1.56 -1.48
C TYR A 365 28.18 2.48 -0.55
N PRO A 366 28.84 3.17 0.41
CA PRO A 366 28.15 4.04 1.39
C PRO A 366 27.38 5.24 0.80
N ALA A 367 27.63 5.57 -0.47
CA ALA A 367 26.97 6.66 -1.19
C ALA A 367 25.96 6.15 -2.26
N TYR A 368 25.63 4.85 -2.26
CA TYR A 368 24.66 4.29 -3.19
C TYR A 368 23.27 4.88 -2.96
N THR A 369 22.70 5.44 -4.01
CA THR A 369 21.37 6.05 -3.99
C THR A 369 20.66 5.80 -5.32
N GLU A 370 19.41 5.35 -5.25
CA GLU A 370 18.55 5.01 -6.38
C GLU A 370 17.12 5.47 -6.10
N SER A 371 16.73 6.60 -6.69
CA SER A 371 15.47 7.29 -6.40
C SER A 371 14.22 6.42 -6.62
N LYS A 372 14.30 5.41 -7.49
CA LYS A 372 13.23 4.43 -7.74
C LYS A 372 12.71 3.71 -6.49
N TYR A 373 13.49 3.64 -5.40
CA TYR A 373 13.06 3.00 -4.15
C TYR A 373 12.32 3.93 -3.18
N GLN A 374 12.18 5.22 -3.51
CA GLN A 374 11.45 6.17 -2.66
C GLN A 374 10.01 5.72 -2.32
N PRO A 375 9.23 5.09 -3.22
CA PRO A 375 7.90 4.57 -2.89
C PRO A 375 7.93 3.54 -1.75
N LEU A 376 8.95 2.68 -1.69
CA LEU A 376 9.12 1.71 -0.61
C LEU A 376 9.42 2.41 0.73
N ALA A 377 10.26 3.44 0.71
CA ALA A 377 10.58 4.23 1.90
C ALA A 377 9.32 4.88 2.50
N LYS A 378 8.48 5.47 1.65
CA LYS A 378 7.20 6.08 2.02
C LYS A 378 6.18 5.04 2.48
N LEU A 379 6.08 3.90 1.80
CA LEU A 379 5.22 2.78 2.18
C LEU A 379 5.50 2.37 3.63
N PHE A 380 6.75 2.00 3.92
CA PHE A 380 7.11 1.51 5.26
C PHE A 380 7.00 2.60 6.32
N SER A 381 7.19 3.88 5.97
CA SER A 381 6.92 4.99 6.90
C SER A 381 5.45 5.04 7.32
N ARG A 382 4.52 4.86 6.36
CA ARG A 382 3.07 4.91 6.60
C ARG A 382 2.52 3.63 7.24
N LEU A 383 3.22 2.51 7.06
CA LEU A 383 2.96 1.26 7.78
C LEU A 383 3.69 1.20 9.14
N GLU A 384 4.25 2.33 9.60
CA GLU A 384 4.97 2.47 10.88
C GLU A 384 6.15 1.50 11.06
N ASN A 385 6.73 1.01 9.96
CA ASN A 385 7.96 0.24 9.97
C ASN A 385 9.16 1.15 9.73
N TYR A 386 9.60 1.83 10.79
CA TYR A 386 10.64 2.84 10.71
C TYR A 386 12.03 2.28 10.35
N HIS A 387 12.32 1.01 10.64
CA HIS A 387 13.60 0.39 10.26
C HIS A 387 13.65 0.14 8.75
N LEU A 388 12.64 -0.52 8.17
CA LEU A 388 12.54 -0.66 6.71
C LEU A 388 12.46 0.70 6.03
N SER A 389 11.68 1.64 6.57
CA SER A 389 11.55 2.98 6.02
C SER A 389 12.90 3.72 5.97
N ALA A 390 13.67 3.71 7.06
CA ALA A 390 14.97 4.37 7.10
C ALA A 390 15.98 3.73 6.15
N PHE A 391 15.98 2.40 6.03
CA PHE A 391 16.82 1.70 5.06
C PHE A 391 16.48 2.15 3.63
N PHE A 392 15.21 2.11 3.23
CA PHE A 392 14.81 2.52 1.88
C PHE A 392 14.94 4.03 1.64
N TYR A 393 14.80 4.90 2.65
CA TYR A 393 15.12 6.33 2.52
C TYR A 393 16.61 6.55 2.26
N HIS A 394 17.47 5.84 2.97
CA HIS A 394 18.91 5.85 2.71
C HIS A 394 19.23 5.35 1.30
N VAL A 395 18.66 4.23 0.88
CA VAL A 395 18.92 3.69 -0.47
C VAL A 395 18.30 4.55 -1.57
N SER A 396 17.24 5.32 -1.31
CA SER A 396 16.61 6.17 -2.34
C SER A 396 17.16 7.59 -2.42
N SER A 397 17.56 8.16 -1.29
CA SER A 397 17.92 9.58 -1.18
C SER A 397 19.21 9.84 -0.38
N GLY A 398 19.85 8.80 0.16
CA GLY A 398 21.05 8.90 1.00
C GLY A 398 20.79 9.37 2.43
N VAL A 399 19.65 10.04 2.67
CA VAL A 399 19.26 10.64 3.95
C VAL A 399 17.89 10.16 4.41
N VAL A 400 17.67 10.17 5.72
CA VAL A 400 16.43 9.74 6.36
C VAL A 400 15.71 10.95 6.95
N PRO A 401 14.41 11.17 6.64
CA PRO A 401 13.61 12.22 7.26
C PRO A 401 13.67 12.18 8.78
N LYS A 402 13.64 13.34 9.43
CA LYS A 402 13.82 13.44 10.89
C LYS A 402 12.74 12.66 11.64
N GLU A 403 11.51 12.71 11.14
CA GLU A 403 10.32 12.05 11.68
C GLU A 403 10.52 10.54 11.74
N VAL A 404 11.17 9.95 10.73
CA VAL A 404 11.50 8.53 10.68
C VAL A 404 12.75 8.23 11.52
N PHE A 405 13.79 9.05 11.40
CA PHE A 405 15.06 8.82 12.09
C PHE A 405 14.90 8.87 13.62
N TYR A 406 14.11 9.80 14.15
CA TYR A 406 13.90 9.93 15.59
C TYR A 406 13.06 8.80 16.19
N LYS A 407 12.38 8.00 15.36
CA LYS A 407 11.74 6.75 15.80
C LYS A 407 12.74 5.61 15.99
N LEU A 408 13.95 5.74 15.43
CA LEU A 408 15.04 4.76 15.58
C LEU A 408 16.00 5.12 16.70
N THR A 409 16.36 6.39 16.82
CA THR A 409 17.26 6.89 17.87
C THR A 409 16.94 8.34 18.22
N SER A 410 16.94 8.65 19.52
CA SER A 410 16.70 10.01 20.03
C SER A 410 17.92 10.93 19.97
N ARG A 411 19.11 10.40 19.62
CA ARG A 411 20.37 11.14 19.63
C ARG A 411 21.24 10.81 18.41
N GLY A 412 22.01 11.81 17.96
CA GLY A 412 22.99 11.68 16.89
C GLY A 412 22.46 11.98 15.49
N PHE A 413 23.34 11.85 14.50
CA PHE A 413 23.06 12.11 13.07
C PHE A 413 23.19 10.86 12.21
N ARG A 414 23.64 9.74 12.80
CA ARG A 414 23.85 8.45 12.14
C ARG A 414 23.39 7.32 13.04
N THR A 415 22.86 6.27 12.45
CA THR A 415 22.57 5.00 13.13
C THR A 415 22.80 3.83 12.17
N GLN A 416 22.80 2.60 12.69
CA GLN A 416 22.94 1.38 11.89
C GLN A 416 21.56 0.74 11.69
N VAL A 417 21.20 0.47 10.44
CA VAL A 417 19.95 -0.23 10.08
C VAL A 417 20.29 -1.33 9.08
N TYR A 418 19.97 -2.58 9.42
CA TYR A 418 20.35 -3.79 8.66
C TYR A 418 21.83 -3.81 8.25
N GLY A 419 22.73 -3.26 9.07
CA GLY A 419 24.14 -3.17 8.71
C GLY A 419 24.46 -2.17 7.59
N VAL A 420 23.70 -1.09 7.40
CA VAL A 420 24.20 0.11 6.72
C VAL A 420 24.11 1.33 7.62
N SER A 421 25.03 2.27 7.44
CA SER A 421 25.04 3.52 8.20
C SER A 421 24.08 4.52 7.58
N VAL A 422 22.87 4.62 8.13
CA VAL A 422 21.89 5.61 7.69
C VAL A 422 22.17 6.96 8.36
N LYS A 423 21.90 8.05 7.64
CA LYS A 423 22.14 9.42 8.12
C LYS A 423 20.83 10.20 8.15
N ARG A 424 20.63 11.02 9.18
CA ARG A 424 19.46 11.91 9.27
C ARG A 424 19.58 13.06 8.28
N HIS A 425 18.44 13.52 7.74
CA HIS A 425 18.35 14.81 7.07
C HIS A 425 18.72 15.95 8.04
N ILE A 426 19.68 16.79 7.65
CA ILE A 426 20.16 17.93 8.42
C ILE A 426 19.73 19.19 7.69
N ASP A 427 19.01 20.08 8.38
CA ASP A 427 18.59 21.35 7.78
C ASP A 427 19.75 22.34 7.74
N PHE A 428 19.66 23.34 6.87
CA PHE A 428 20.68 24.37 6.70
C PHE A 428 21.10 25.03 8.03
N TYR A 429 20.14 25.38 8.89
CA TYR A 429 20.44 25.98 10.19
C TYR A 429 21.21 25.04 11.11
N GLU A 430 20.85 23.75 11.16
CA GLU A 430 21.61 22.76 11.92
C GLU A 430 23.03 22.60 11.36
N TYR A 431 23.17 22.62 10.02
CA TYR A 431 24.48 22.57 9.37
C TYR A 431 25.35 23.76 9.76
N LEU A 432 24.83 24.99 9.74
CA LEU A 432 25.58 26.20 10.14
C LEU A 432 26.18 26.08 11.54
N TRP A 433 25.49 25.42 12.47
CA TRP A 433 25.92 25.22 13.84
C TRP A 433 26.95 24.09 14.02
N ILE A 434 26.91 23.07 13.16
CA ILE A 434 27.71 21.83 13.33
C ILE A 434 28.95 21.82 12.43
N ALA A 435 28.89 22.47 11.27
CA ALA A 435 29.97 22.47 10.29
C ALA A 435 31.08 23.47 10.66
N THR A 436 32.30 23.14 10.27
CA THR A 436 33.49 23.98 10.49
C THR A 436 34.24 24.19 9.18
N VAL A 437 34.67 25.42 8.93
CA VAL A 437 35.50 25.80 7.78
C VAL A 437 36.91 26.05 8.26
N THR A 438 37.90 25.65 7.45
CA THR A 438 39.31 25.91 7.73
C THR A 438 39.81 27.08 6.90
N ILE A 439 40.17 28.18 7.55
CA ILE A 439 40.72 29.37 6.88
C ILE A 439 42.02 29.75 7.57
N GLY A 440 43.10 29.87 6.79
CA GLY A 440 44.43 30.20 7.31
C GLY A 440 44.96 29.20 8.36
N GLY A 441 44.52 27.94 8.31
CA GLY A 441 44.90 26.90 9.28
C GLY A 441 44.01 26.84 10.54
N PHE A 442 43.07 27.76 10.72
CA PHE A 442 42.13 27.74 11.85
C PHE A 442 40.80 27.11 11.45
N LYS A 443 40.36 26.09 12.21
CA LYS A 443 39.02 25.51 12.11
C LYS A 443 38.03 26.37 12.88
N MET A 444 37.10 27.01 12.19
CA MET A 444 36.05 27.83 12.80
C MET A 444 34.66 27.34 12.39
N PRO A 445 33.65 27.40 13.25
CA PRO A 445 32.27 27.12 12.86
C PRO A 445 31.79 27.99 11.69
N VAL A 446 31.02 27.40 10.76
CA VAL A 446 30.53 28.10 9.54
C VAL A 446 29.77 29.37 9.89
N TYR A 447 28.93 29.36 10.94
CA TYR A 447 28.18 30.55 11.36
C TYR A 447 29.10 31.70 11.79
N LEU A 448 30.24 31.42 12.44
CA LEU A 448 31.23 32.44 12.82
C LEU A 448 31.94 32.98 11.58
N PHE A 449 32.26 32.12 10.62
CA PHE A 449 32.85 32.56 9.36
C PHE A 449 31.91 33.50 8.59
N ILE A 450 30.63 33.15 8.46
CA ILE A 450 29.62 33.99 7.82
C ILE A 450 29.48 35.32 8.58
N LEU A 451 29.49 35.29 9.91
CA LEU A 451 29.45 36.50 10.73
C LEU A 451 30.68 37.39 10.51
N ILE A 452 31.88 36.81 10.38
CA ILE A 452 33.10 37.54 10.05
C ILE A 452 33.00 38.16 8.65
N LEU A 453 32.47 37.46 7.66
CA LEU A 453 32.25 38.01 6.30
C LEU A 453 31.23 39.16 6.29
N ILE A 454 30.15 39.04 7.06
CA ILE A 454 29.15 40.10 7.20
C ILE A 454 29.77 41.32 7.89
N VAL A 455 30.53 41.11 8.97
CA VAL A 455 31.20 42.19 9.71
C VAL A 455 32.34 42.81 8.91
N SER A 456 33.12 42.03 8.17
CA SER A 456 34.20 42.55 7.32
C SER A 456 33.69 43.23 6.04
N GLY A 457 32.52 42.83 5.53
CA GLY A 457 31.79 43.54 4.49
C GLY A 457 31.14 44.85 4.97
N LEU A 458 30.82 44.94 6.26
CA LEU A 458 30.25 46.15 6.90
C LEU A 458 31.32 47.14 7.39
N ILE A 459 32.53 46.67 7.71
CA ILE A 459 33.67 47.52 8.03
C ILE A 459 34.37 47.84 6.71
N GLY A 460 33.89 48.90 6.05
CA GLY A 460 34.59 49.48 4.91
C GLY A 460 36.05 49.76 5.28
N PHE A 461 36.98 49.08 4.62
CA PHE A 461 38.36 49.53 4.59
C PHE A 461 38.45 50.77 3.70
N GLY A 462 38.44 51.93 4.33
CA GLY A 462 39.32 53.00 3.89
C GLY A 462 40.77 52.58 4.20
N SER A 463 41.60 52.49 3.16
CA SER A 463 43.07 52.40 3.16
C SER A 463 43.78 51.09 3.59
N SER A 464 44.42 50.47 2.59
CA SER A 464 45.79 49.91 2.63
C SER A 464 46.10 48.57 3.31
N PHE A 465 45.35 47.51 3.01
CA PHE A 465 45.92 46.15 2.99
C PHE A 465 45.38 45.38 1.79
N LEU A 466 46.12 45.44 0.68
CA LEU A 466 45.88 44.60 -0.50
C LEU A 466 46.34 43.17 -0.17
N LEU A 467 45.46 42.38 0.45
CA LEU A 467 45.37 40.98 0.04
C LEU A 467 44.40 40.98 -1.15
N PRO A 468 44.81 40.49 -2.34
CA PRO A 468 43.89 40.33 -3.46
C PRO A 468 42.90 39.24 -3.05
N LEU A 469 41.79 39.64 -2.43
CA LEU A 469 40.57 38.86 -2.40
C LEU A 469 40.10 38.79 -3.86
N SER A 470 40.70 37.86 -4.60
CA SER A 470 40.20 37.35 -5.86
C SER A 470 38.71 37.12 -5.70
N SER A 471 37.94 37.78 -6.57
CA SER A 471 36.48 37.81 -6.76
C SER A 471 35.61 36.95 -5.84
N GLU A 472 34.43 37.48 -5.48
CA GLU A 472 33.29 36.75 -4.90
C GLU A 472 33.09 35.35 -5.52
N GLU A 473 33.40 35.21 -6.81
CA GLU A 473 33.42 33.94 -7.54
C GLU A 473 34.46 32.93 -7.03
N ALA A 474 35.67 33.33 -6.62
CA ALA A 474 36.69 32.44 -6.06
C ALA A 474 36.31 31.93 -4.67
N THR A 475 35.71 32.78 -3.82
CA THR A 475 35.21 32.37 -2.49
C THR A 475 34.00 31.44 -2.62
N ILE A 476 33.05 31.76 -3.51
CA ILE A 476 31.93 30.87 -3.85
C ILE A 476 32.44 29.56 -4.46
N LYS A 477 33.49 29.59 -5.28
CA LYS A 477 34.09 28.40 -5.88
C LYS A 477 34.78 27.52 -4.84
N GLU A 478 35.45 28.09 -3.86
CA GLU A 478 36.09 27.33 -2.78
C GLU A 478 35.06 26.80 -1.77
N ILE A 479 34.00 27.56 -1.46
CA ILE A 479 32.85 27.10 -0.68
C ILE A 479 32.12 25.98 -1.42
N LYS A 480 31.87 26.12 -2.73
CA LYS A 480 31.30 25.04 -3.57
C LYS A 480 32.20 23.80 -3.55
N LYS A 481 33.51 23.97 -3.70
CA LYS A 481 34.48 22.88 -3.69
C LYS A 481 34.53 22.18 -2.34
N GLN A 482 34.53 22.91 -1.22
CA GLN A 482 34.49 22.34 0.13
C GLN A 482 33.14 21.69 0.46
N ILE A 483 32.02 22.32 0.13
CA ILE A 483 30.69 21.70 0.24
C ILE A 483 30.65 20.40 -0.55
N THR A 484 31.14 20.39 -1.79
CA THR A 484 31.18 19.18 -2.64
C THR A 484 32.18 18.12 -2.13
N THR A 485 33.23 18.52 -1.40
CA THR A 485 34.24 17.59 -0.85
C THR A 485 33.80 17.00 0.49
N ASP A 486 33.14 17.79 1.34
CA ASP A 486 32.57 17.36 2.63
C ASP A 486 31.25 16.58 2.42
N PHE A 487 30.50 16.91 1.37
CA PHE A 487 29.37 16.14 0.86
C PHE A 487 29.81 15.19 -0.26
N GLN A 488 30.40 14.05 0.09
CA GLN A 488 30.19 12.84 -0.71
C GLN A 488 28.73 12.37 -0.53
N LEU A 489 27.79 13.16 -1.06
CA LEU A 489 26.35 12.92 -1.06
C LEU A 489 25.87 13.04 -2.50
N GLY A 490 25.11 12.04 -2.92
CA GLY A 490 24.64 11.89 -4.28
C GLY A 490 23.89 13.11 -4.78
N ASN A 491 24.15 13.40 -6.06
CA ASN A 491 23.53 14.40 -6.91
C ASN A 491 24.07 15.84 -6.84
N LYS A 492 24.73 16.26 -7.93
CA LYS A 492 25.26 17.63 -8.15
C LYS A 492 24.21 18.73 -8.01
N GLN A 493 22.93 18.41 -8.24
CA GLN A 493 21.82 19.38 -8.24
C GLN A 493 21.52 19.97 -6.85
N ASP A 494 21.68 19.22 -5.76
CA ASP A 494 21.40 19.74 -4.41
C ASP A 494 22.52 20.67 -3.92
N GLY A 495 23.78 20.38 -4.27
CA GLY A 495 24.91 21.28 -4.02
C GLY A 495 24.82 22.59 -4.82
N GLU A 496 24.29 22.53 -6.05
CA GLU A 496 24.02 23.73 -6.86
C GLU A 496 22.91 24.58 -6.28
N LYS A 497 21.80 23.96 -5.84
CA LYS A 497 20.66 24.65 -5.22
C LYS A 497 21.04 25.34 -3.91
N ILE A 498 21.80 24.66 -3.04
CA ILE A 498 22.33 25.26 -1.80
C ILE A 498 23.27 26.43 -2.13
N ALA A 499 24.11 26.30 -3.16
CA ALA A 499 25.01 27.38 -3.56
C ALA A 499 24.27 28.58 -4.19
N GLU A 500 23.16 28.34 -4.88
CA GLU A 500 22.32 29.36 -5.47
C GLU A 500 21.50 30.10 -4.41
N ASP A 501 20.99 29.39 -3.39
CA ASP A 501 20.36 29.99 -2.21
C ASP A 501 21.34 30.83 -1.38
N ILE A 502 22.61 30.40 -1.26
CA ILE A 502 23.67 31.21 -0.64
C ILE A 502 23.91 32.49 -1.44
N LYS A 503 24.01 32.39 -2.77
CA LYS A 503 24.24 33.54 -3.66
C LYS A 503 23.07 34.54 -3.59
N ASN A 504 21.84 34.05 -3.62
CA ASN A 504 20.64 34.89 -3.59
C ASN A 504 20.48 35.61 -2.24
N ASN A 505 20.74 34.93 -1.13
CA ASN A 505 20.71 35.55 0.20
C ASN A 505 21.83 36.58 0.37
N PHE A 506 23.06 36.29 -0.06
CA PHE A 506 24.18 37.25 0.03
C PHE A 506 23.90 38.54 -0.75
N LYS A 507 23.29 38.41 -1.94
CA LYS A 507 22.89 39.53 -2.79
C LYS A 507 21.76 40.35 -2.17
N SER A 508 20.74 39.68 -1.61
CA SER A 508 19.64 40.30 -0.87
C SER A 508 20.14 41.13 0.30
N TYR A 509 21.02 40.57 1.15
CA TYR A 509 21.61 41.29 2.27
C TYR A 509 22.46 42.47 1.80
N SER A 510 23.30 42.31 0.76
CA SER A 510 24.15 43.41 0.27
C SER A 510 23.36 44.63 -0.25
N GLN A 511 22.21 44.40 -0.89
CA GLN A 511 21.33 45.47 -1.39
C GLN A 511 20.56 46.14 -0.26
N GLU A 512 20.08 45.38 0.72
CA GLU A 512 19.34 45.90 1.87
C GLU A 512 20.25 46.77 2.76
N TYR A 513 21.50 46.36 2.98
CA TYR A 513 22.49 47.13 3.76
C TYR A 513 22.94 48.44 3.06
N CYS A 514 23.08 48.44 1.72
CA CYS A 514 23.39 49.67 0.97
C CYS A 514 22.24 50.71 1.02
N GLN A 515 21.00 50.25 1.18
CA GLN A 515 19.83 51.12 1.36
C GLN A 515 19.71 51.64 2.80
N LEU A 516 20.08 50.82 3.80
CA LEU A 516 20.15 51.24 5.20
C LEU A 516 21.24 52.27 5.48
N ALA A 517 22.40 52.19 4.80
CA ALA A 517 23.52 53.13 4.98
C ALA A 517 23.23 54.57 4.52
N LYS A 518 22.24 54.78 3.63
CA LYS A 518 21.86 56.12 3.12
C LYS A 518 20.83 56.86 3.98
N LYS A 519 20.22 56.21 4.98
CA LYS A 519 19.06 56.74 5.72
C LYS A 519 19.36 57.26 7.13
N ILE A 520 20.61 57.30 7.58
CA ILE A 520 20.93 57.55 8.99
C ILE A 520 21.66 58.89 9.20
N LYS A 521 20.93 59.88 9.72
CA LYS A 521 21.39 60.94 10.64
C LYS A 521 20.25 61.23 11.64
N PRO A 522 20.54 61.71 12.87
CA PRO A 522 20.62 60.84 14.03
C PRO A 522 19.60 61.25 15.09
N GLU A 523 18.52 60.48 15.24
CA GLU A 523 17.68 60.51 16.44
C GLU A 523 16.76 59.29 16.42
N GLN A 524 17.18 58.23 17.12
CA GLN A 524 16.35 57.18 17.76
C GLN A 524 17.28 56.05 18.21
N GLU A 525 17.80 56.26 19.41
CA GLU A 525 18.49 55.27 20.21
C GLU A 525 17.47 54.34 20.91
N ILE A 526 17.88 53.08 21.14
CA ILE A 526 17.27 52.05 22.00
C ILE A 526 16.19 51.13 21.36
N LEU A 527 16.60 50.27 20.41
CA LEU A 527 16.01 48.92 20.31
C LEU A 527 17.02 47.85 19.81
N LYS A 528 18.22 47.84 20.39
CA LYS A 528 19.12 46.69 20.36
C LYS A 528 19.41 46.29 21.81
N CYS A 529 18.76 45.25 22.34
CA CYS A 529 19.13 44.51 23.57
C CYS A 529 18.02 43.45 23.83
N GLN A 530 18.19 42.12 23.95
CA GLN A 530 19.34 41.23 24.05
C GLN A 530 18.95 39.82 23.50
N PRO A 531 19.69 39.22 22.54
CA PRO A 531 19.39 37.89 21.97
C PRO A 531 19.35 36.74 22.99
N GLN A 532 20.01 36.92 24.13
CA GLN A 532 20.08 35.92 25.20
C GLN A 532 18.76 35.76 25.95
N ILE A 533 18.01 36.85 26.16
CA ILE A 533 16.70 36.84 26.83
C ILE A 533 15.69 36.05 25.98
N ILE A 534 15.64 36.32 24.67
CA ILE A 534 14.74 35.61 23.75
C ILE A 534 15.10 34.11 23.67
N LYS A 535 16.39 33.76 23.61
CA LYS A 535 16.82 32.36 23.60
C LYS A 535 16.48 31.62 24.90
N GLN A 536 16.64 32.28 26.05
CA GLN A 536 16.25 31.71 27.36
C GLN A 536 14.73 31.61 27.50
N ALA A 537 13.99 32.59 27.00
CA ALA A 537 12.53 32.57 26.96
C ALA A 537 12.02 31.40 26.12
N LYS A 538 12.54 31.22 24.88
CA LYS A 538 12.15 30.11 23.99
C LYS A 538 12.36 28.72 24.62
N ASN A 539 13.49 28.51 25.28
CA ASN A 539 13.79 27.23 25.93
C ASN A 539 12.89 26.93 27.13
N ASN A 540 12.38 27.96 27.82
CA ASN A 540 11.55 27.81 29.02
C ASN A 540 10.06 27.99 28.76
N PHE A 541 9.67 28.39 27.55
CA PHE A 541 8.33 28.82 27.21
C PHE A 541 7.28 27.72 27.43
N SER A 542 7.45 26.56 26.81
CA SER A 542 6.47 25.47 26.93
C SER A 542 6.38 24.88 28.34
N ILE A 543 7.50 24.86 29.07
CA ILE A 543 7.57 24.26 30.41
C ILE A 543 6.98 25.20 31.47
N LYS A 544 7.20 26.51 31.33
CA LYS A 544 6.79 27.49 32.35
C LYS A 544 5.55 28.28 31.95
N THR A 545 5.54 28.84 30.74
CA THR A 545 4.51 29.79 30.29
C THR A 545 3.21 29.10 29.94
N ILE A 546 3.24 28.02 29.16
CA ILE A 546 2.00 27.27 28.81
C ILE A 546 1.36 26.67 30.06
N VAL A 547 2.15 26.09 30.96
CA VAL A 547 1.67 25.56 32.25
C VAL A 547 1.05 26.67 33.10
N ALA A 548 1.71 27.83 33.19
CA ALA A 548 1.19 28.97 33.94
C ALA A 548 -0.12 29.50 33.35
N LEU A 549 -0.22 29.65 32.02
CA LEU A 549 -1.46 30.11 31.36
C LEU A 549 -2.63 29.14 31.55
N ASN A 550 -2.39 27.83 31.45
CA ASN A 550 -3.40 26.81 31.71
C ASN A 550 -3.88 26.84 33.17
N GLN A 551 -2.97 27.01 34.12
CA GLN A 551 -3.33 27.11 35.54
C GLN A 551 -4.05 28.43 35.86
N LEU A 552 -3.67 29.53 35.22
CA LEU A 552 -4.37 30.82 35.35
C LEU A 552 -5.82 30.69 34.87
N SER A 553 -6.03 30.14 33.67
CA SER A 553 -7.37 29.89 33.13
C SER A 553 -8.23 29.04 34.07
N ASN A 554 -7.66 27.96 34.64
CA ASN A 554 -8.38 27.10 35.58
C ASN A 554 -8.70 27.83 36.91
N GLN A 555 -7.78 28.64 37.46
CA GLN A 555 -8.02 29.42 38.68
C GLN A 555 -9.08 30.52 38.46
N MET A 556 -9.14 31.12 37.27
CA MET A 556 -10.16 32.11 36.91
C MET A 556 -11.53 31.47 36.75
N LEU A 557 -11.57 30.26 36.20
CA LEU A 557 -12.80 29.46 36.18
C LEU A 557 -13.26 29.23 37.63
N GLU A 558 -12.39 28.76 38.52
CA GLU A 558 -12.72 28.56 39.93
C GLU A 558 -13.19 29.83 40.66
N ALA A 559 -12.55 30.98 40.42
CA ALA A 559 -12.90 32.25 41.05
C ALA A 559 -14.26 32.83 40.58
N LYS A 560 -14.64 32.61 39.31
CA LYS A 560 -15.93 33.05 38.76
C LYS A 560 -17.10 32.22 39.30
N TYR A 561 -16.87 30.96 39.66
CA TYR A 561 -17.89 29.99 40.11
C TYR A 561 -18.15 29.96 41.63
N VAL A 562 -17.76 31.00 42.37
CA VAL A 562 -18.21 31.21 43.77
C VAL A 562 -19.61 31.86 43.83
N LYS A 563 -20.20 32.29 42.70
CA LYS A 563 -21.54 32.95 42.71
C LYS A 563 -22.64 32.38 41.82
N GLU A 564 -22.42 31.46 40.89
CA GLU A 564 -23.52 30.91 40.06
C GLU A 564 -23.20 29.47 39.61
N GLN A 565 -24.15 28.54 39.76
CA GLN A 565 -23.97 27.12 39.43
C GLN A 565 -24.01 26.89 37.91
N GLU A 566 -22.87 26.55 37.28
CA GLU A 566 -22.69 25.57 36.16
C GLU A 566 -21.38 25.79 35.38
N ARG A 567 -20.39 24.88 35.51
CA ARG A 567 -19.14 24.88 34.70
C ARG A 567 -19.40 24.36 33.28
N THR A 568 -19.52 25.23 32.28
CA THR A 568 -19.61 24.84 30.85
C THR A 568 -18.32 25.13 30.08
N LYS A 569 -18.07 24.36 29.01
CA LYS A 569 -16.89 24.47 28.12
C LYS A 569 -16.73 25.88 27.53
N GLU A 570 -17.83 26.55 27.18
CA GLU A 570 -17.87 27.92 26.64
C GLU A 570 -17.24 28.96 27.58
N ASN A 571 -17.35 28.77 28.90
CA ASN A 571 -16.80 29.71 29.88
C ASN A 571 -15.27 29.67 29.96
N LYS A 572 -14.65 28.53 29.66
CA LYS A 572 -13.18 28.41 29.60
C LYS A 572 -12.61 29.08 28.35
N GLU A 573 -13.32 28.99 27.23
CA GLU A 573 -12.91 29.61 25.96
C GLU A 573 -12.94 31.14 26.06
N LEU A 574 -13.96 31.71 26.72
CA LEU A 574 -14.05 33.15 26.99
C LEU A 574 -12.88 33.67 27.85
N ILE A 575 -12.47 32.94 28.88
CA ILE A 575 -11.33 33.31 29.74
C ILE A 575 -10.03 33.32 28.94
N ILE A 576 -9.82 32.30 28.10
CA ILE A 576 -8.63 32.20 27.25
C ILE A 576 -8.60 33.39 26.26
N GLN A 577 -9.74 33.71 25.65
CA GLN A 577 -9.83 34.85 24.72
C GLN A 577 -9.47 36.18 25.39
N LYS A 578 -9.96 36.43 26.61
CA LYS A 578 -9.64 37.66 27.37
C LYS A 578 -8.15 37.79 27.69
N ILE A 579 -7.49 36.69 28.05
CA ILE A 579 -6.04 36.67 28.29
C ILE A 579 -5.28 37.02 27.01
N VAL A 580 -5.72 36.46 25.88
CA VAL A 580 -5.12 36.68 24.56
C VAL A 580 -5.30 38.13 24.12
N ASP A 581 -6.49 38.71 24.33
CA ASP A 581 -6.78 40.11 23.96
C ASP A 581 -5.90 41.09 24.76
N LEU A 582 -5.71 40.84 26.06
CA LEU A 582 -4.83 41.66 26.92
C LEU A 582 -3.37 41.67 26.43
N LEU A 583 -2.88 40.53 25.93
CA LEU A 583 -1.53 40.39 25.40
C LEU A 583 -1.41 40.94 23.96
N ASN A 584 -2.41 40.70 23.11
CA ASN A 584 -2.49 41.26 21.75
C ASN A 584 -2.52 42.79 21.76
N ALA A 585 -3.21 43.42 22.72
CA ALA A 585 -3.30 44.87 22.84
C ALA A 585 -1.94 45.57 23.09
N LYS A 586 -0.87 44.78 23.29
CA LYS A 586 0.51 45.27 23.44
C LYS A 586 1.36 45.06 22.18
N LEU A 587 0.82 44.43 21.15
CA LEU A 587 1.45 44.26 19.84
C LEU A 587 0.97 45.36 18.87
N ASP A 588 1.71 45.57 17.78
CA ASP A 588 1.34 46.55 16.75
C ASP A 588 0.10 46.08 15.97
N ASP A 589 -0.75 47.00 15.47
CA ASP A 589 -2.12 46.79 14.95
C ASP A 589 -2.30 45.67 13.89
N ASN A 590 -1.22 45.16 13.30
CA ASN A 590 -1.23 44.08 12.30
C ASN A 590 -0.72 42.72 12.81
N THR A 591 -0.42 42.58 14.10
CA THR A 591 0.17 41.35 14.67
C THR A 591 -0.78 40.68 15.64
N ASN A 592 -1.23 39.46 15.31
CA ASN A 592 -2.07 38.64 16.18
C ASN A 592 -1.31 37.41 16.68
N LEU A 593 -1.58 37.03 17.94
CA LEU A 593 -1.01 35.84 18.59
C LEU A 593 -1.51 34.50 18.02
N TYR A 594 -2.62 34.50 17.29
CA TYR A 594 -3.16 33.35 16.56
C TYR A 594 -3.42 33.69 15.09
N ASP A 595 -3.11 32.76 14.18
CA ASP A 595 -3.56 32.84 12.80
C ASP A 595 -5.03 32.42 12.71
N SER A 596 -5.77 32.99 11.74
CA SER A 596 -7.22 32.92 11.59
C SER A 596 -7.87 31.51 11.51
N SER A 597 -7.09 30.42 11.59
CA SER A 597 -7.52 29.03 11.41
C SER A 597 -7.21 28.07 12.58
N THR A 598 -6.59 28.51 13.68
CA THR A 598 -6.34 27.64 14.85
C THR A 598 -7.34 27.89 15.97
N ASN A 599 -7.98 26.83 16.49
CA ASN A 599 -8.84 26.87 17.70
C ASN A 599 -8.19 27.75 18.78
N LYS A 600 -8.78 28.93 19.01
CA LYS A 600 -8.33 29.97 19.95
C LYS A 600 -8.48 29.57 21.41
N ASP A 601 -9.01 28.38 21.64
CA ASP A 601 -9.58 27.90 22.89
C ASP A 601 -8.63 26.97 23.66
N LYS A 602 -7.36 26.81 23.23
CA LYS A 602 -6.34 26.01 23.92
C LYS A 602 -4.91 26.57 23.80
N PHE A 603 -4.24 26.83 24.93
CA PHE A 603 -2.83 27.22 24.98
C PHE A 603 -1.87 26.11 24.51
N ASP A 604 -2.28 24.85 24.59
CA ASP A 604 -1.45 23.69 24.18
C ASP A 604 -1.22 23.60 22.65
N LYS A 605 -1.86 24.48 21.86
CA LYS A 605 -1.71 24.55 20.39
C LYS A 605 -0.75 25.64 19.92
N ILE A 606 -0.07 26.34 20.84
CA ILE A 606 0.95 27.33 20.46
C ILE A 606 2.08 26.61 19.69
N THR A 607 2.26 27.00 18.44
CA THR A 607 3.28 26.42 17.54
C THR A 607 4.62 27.15 17.70
N VAL A 608 5.70 26.53 17.21
CA VAL A 608 7.03 27.16 17.18
C VAL A 608 7.01 28.47 16.39
N GLU A 609 6.14 28.58 15.38
CA GLU A 609 5.97 29.77 14.54
C GLU A 609 5.26 30.92 15.27
N THR A 610 4.27 30.63 16.13
CA THR A 610 3.55 31.66 16.90
C THR A 610 4.25 32.00 18.23
N GLN A 611 5.09 31.10 18.75
CA GLN A 611 5.81 31.25 20.02
C GLN A 611 6.60 32.57 20.13
N ASP A 612 7.21 33.03 19.04
CA ASP A 612 7.98 34.28 19.04
C ASP A 612 7.11 35.51 19.29
N LYS A 613 5.90 35.51 18.71
CA LYS A 613 4.90 36.57 18.91
C LYS A 613 4.40 36.57 20.36
N TRP A 614 4.24 35.39 20.96
CA TRP A 614 3.84 35.25 22.36
C TRP A 614 4.89 35.77 23.33
N ILE A 615 6.16 35.43 23.11
CA ILE A 615 7.27 35.93 23.92
C ILE A 615 7.35 37.46 23.85
N GLU A 616 7.18 38.02 22.66
CA GLU A 616 7.19 39.47 22.45
C GLU A 616 6.02 40.15 23.17
N ALA A 617 4.79 39.63 23.02
CA ALA A 617 3.61 40.19 23.69
C ALA A 617 3.75 40.18 25.21
N ILE A 618 4.23 39.06 25.78
CA ILE A 618 4.46 38.93 27.23
C ILE A 618 5.56 39.90 27.68
N TYR A 619 6.65 40.03 26.92
CA TYR A 619 7.72 40.95 27.23
C TYR A 619 7.24 42.41 27.23
N LYS A 620 6.44 42.80 26.23
CA LYS A 620 5.82 44.14 26.15
C LYS A 620 4.81 44.37 27.28
N TYR A 621 4.02 43.37 27.64
CA TYR A 621 3.13 43.43 28.80
C TYR A 621 3.90 43.64 30.11
N GLN A 622 4.96 42.85 30.35
CA GLN A 622 5.81 43.00 31.55
C GLN A 622 6.49 44.37 31.62
N LYS A 623 6.91 44.92 30.48
CA LYS A 623 7.59 46.22 30.41
C LYS A 623 6.64 47.40 30.63
N SER A 624 5.38 47.27 30.20
CA SER A 624 4.35 48.32 30.33
C SER A 624 3.57 48.26 31.64
N ASN A 625 3.73 47.20 32.44
CA ASN A 625 3.10 47.08 33.74
C ASN A 625 4.05 47.55 34.86
N ASP A 626 3.71 48.70 35.46
CA ASP A 626 4.51 49.37 36.49
C ASP A 626 4.76 48.49 37.75
N ASN A 627 3.89 47.50 38.02
CA ASN A 627 4.02 46.60 39.17
C ASN A 627 5.11 45.51 38.97
N ILE A 628 5.49 45.24 37.73
CA ILE A 628 6.47 44.21 37.34
C ILE A 628 7.88 44.82 37.23
N GLY A 629 7.98 45.97 36.58
CA GLY A 629 9.21 46.75 36.41
C GLY A 629 10.10 46.26 35.25
N ILE A 630 10.63 47.23 34.48
CA ILE A 630 11.37 47.02 33.21
C ILE A 630 12.54 46.02 33.34
N GLN A 631 13.23 45.98 34.49
CA GLN A 631 14.38 45.11 34.72
C GLN A 631 14.03 43.63 34.92
N LYS A 632 12.74 43.30 35.05
CA LYS A 632 12.25 41.92 35.26
C LYS A 632 11.49 41.36 34.07
N ALA A 633 11.46 42.09 32.94
CA ALA A 633 10.84 41.60 31.72
C ALA A 633 11.74 40.54 31.06
N ASP A 634 11.21 39.34 30.91
CA ASP A 634 11.89 38.15 30.39
C ASP A 634 11.10 37.41 29.31
N GLY A 635 9.87 37.87 29.00
CA GLY A 635 9.03 37.30 27.94
C GLY A 635 8.44 35.93 28.27
N ILE A 636 8.46 35.51 29.54
CA ILE A 636 7.83 34.27 30.02
C ILE A 636 6.88 34.53 31.19
N ILE A 637 5.95 33.60 31.41
CA ILE A 637 5.09 33.60 32.59
C ILE A 637 5.48 32.38 33.44
N GLU A 638 5.66 32.59 34.74
CA GLU A 638 5.89 31.51 35.69
C GLU A 638 4.81 31.55 36.77
N LEU A 639 4.39 30.38 37.22
CA LEU A 639 3.39 30.22 38.26
C LEU A 639 3.72 31.01 39.53
N ASN A 640 2.72 31.70 40.08
CA ASN A 640 2.79 32.47 41.32
C ASN A 640 3.89 33.55 41.35
N LYS A 641 4.43 33.93 40.18
CA LYS A 641 5.32 35.10 40.05
C LYS A 641 4.52 36.34 39.67
N LYS A 642 5.16 37.51 39.80
CA LYS A 642 4.53 38.81 39.57
C LYS A 642 3.76 38.89 38.24
N THR A 643 4.35 38.44 37.13
CA THR A 643 3.67 38.46 35.82
C THR A 643 2.39 37.63 35.81
N PHE A 644 2.37 36.49 36.50
CA PHE A 644 1.19 35.64 36.62
C PHE A 644 0.11 36.29 37.48
N GLU A 645 0.46 36.86 38.65
CA GLU A 645 -0.51 37.50 39.55
C GLU A 645 -1.11 38.78 38.96
N GLU A 646 -0.31 39.60 38.27
CA GLU A 646 -0.81 40.80 37.59
C GLU A 646 -1.71 40.43 36.41
N LEU A 647 -1.31 39.48 35.56
CA LEU A 647 -2.15 39.02 34.45
C LEU A 647 -3.46 38.41 34.95
N LYS A 648 -3.42 37.71 36.08
CA LYS A 648 -4.61 37.16 36.75
C LYS A 648 -5.55 38.26 37.22
N LYS A 649 -5.02 39.33 37.83
CA LYS A 649 -5.80 40.50 38.28
C LYS A 649 -6.44 41.24 37.10
N ASP A 650 -5.67 41.50 36.04
CA ASP A 650 -6.15 42.18 34.85
C ASP A 650 -7.21 41.35 34.11
N THR A 651 -7.03 40.04 34.06
CA THR A 651 -8.03 39.11 33.51
C THR A 651 -9.32 39.11 34.34
N MET A 652 -9.23 39.11 35.68
CA MET A 652 -10.43 39.24 36.53
C MET A 652 -11.15 40.57 36.33
N TYR A 653 -10.42 41.66 36.16
CA TYR A 653 -11.00 42.97 35.90
C TYR A 653 -11.79 42.97 34.58
N GLU A 654 -11.21 42.44 33.50
CA GLU A 654 -11.86 42.34 32.18
C GLU A 654 -13.01 41.32 32.10
N LEU A 655 -13.11 40.38 33.05
CA LEU A 655 -14.23 39.44 33.16
C LEU A 655 -15.39 39.99 33.98
N ASN A 656 -15.17 41.00 34.81
CA ASN A 656 -16.19 41.66 35.65
C ASN A 656 -16.74 42.96 35.02
N LYS A 657 -16.17 43.36 33.88
CA LYS A 657 -16.65 44.44 33.01
C LYS A 657 -17.63 43.89 32.00
#